data_AF-A0A7K0WNZ6-F1
#
_entry.id   AF-A0A7K0WNZ6-F1
#
_cell.length_a   1.000
_cell.length_b   1.000
_cell.length_c   1.000
_cell.angle_alpha   90.00
_cell.angle_beta   90.00
_cell.angle_gamma   90.00
#
_symmetry.space_group_name_H-M   'P 1'
#
loop_
_entity.id
_entity.type
_entity.pdbx_description
1 polymer ?
#
loop_
_entity_poly.entity_id
_entity_poly.type
_entity_poly.pdbx_seq_one_letter_code
_entity_poly.pdbx_strand_id
1 'polypeptide(L)'
;GVTALYQCLTALLCDQGLVLPGGSLQRVSTRASTGLDEILPASRARYLAEIVQEVHAYHAATQQQSAVARQIQQLASSAALLAQADRPTEDLEQLAQQLEVELTPENRSLLQAWPERVAKLTGPERATRESLSGTLVPKLSLPRFVDHGEQLRWLRSENLPGHFPFTAGVFPFKREGEDPARMFAGEGGAARTNRRFHLLAEGLPATRLSTAFDSVTLYGFDPAERPDIYGKIGNSGVSIATLDDMKVLYSGFDLCDPSTSVSMTINGPAPAVLAMFLNTAIDQRVEMFESEHGRTLTEDEQRELRAWVLSNLRGTVQADILKEDQGQNTCIFSTEFSLGLMADIAEWFVQHEVRNFYSVSISGYHIAEAGANPISQLAFTLANGFTYVESYLARGLAVDDFAPNLSFFFSNGMDPEYNVLGRVARRIWAVAMRECYGANERSQKLKYHVQTSGRSLHAQEMAFNDIRTTLQALCAINDNANSLHTNAYDEAVTTPTSESVRRALAIQMIITQEWGLSMCENSLQGSFIIEELTDLVEEAVLVELDRINSRGGVLGAMETGYQRGRIQDESMLYEHRKHDGSLPLIGVNTFLDPHPEPTQVVQELQRSEDSEKRDQIARLQQFKRTHAADRPAALEELRAAALRGDNLFEVLMDTVRHCSLGEITDTLFQVGGKYRRNV
;
A
#
# COMPACT_ATOMS: atom_id res chain seq x y z
N GLY A 1 -26.45 -17.84 15.92
CA GLY A 1 -27.37 -18.29 14.84
C GLY A 1 -27.13 -19.74 14.45
N VAL A 2 -26.08 -20.04 13.67
CA VAL A 2 -25.78 -21.40 13.17
C VAL A 2 -25.60 -22.42 14.29
N THR A 3 -24.91 -22.07 15.37
CA THR A 3 -24.76 -22.94 16.56
C THR A 3 -26.09 -23.33 17.18
N ALA A 4 -27.05 -22.41 17.25
CA ALA A 4 -28.39 -22.69 17.78
C ALA A 4 -29.18 -23.63 16.85
N LEU A 5 -29.07 -23.42 15.53
CA LEU A 5 -29.65 -24.33 14.54
C LEU A 5 -29.04 -25.73 14.67
N TYR A 6 -27.72 -25.84 14.76
CA TYR A 6 -27.01 -27.11 14.98
C TYR A 6 -27.48 -27.81 16.27
N GLN A 7 -27.60 -27.09 17.39
CA GLN A 7 -28.06 -27.65 18.66
C GLN A 7 -29.51 -28.13 18.57
N CYS A 8 -30.37 -27.41 17.87
CA CYS A 8 -31.75 -27.82 17.62
C CYS A 8 -31.83 -29.08 16.75
N LEU A 9 -31.10 -29.11 15.63
CA LEU A 9 -31.00 -30.29 14.76
C LEU A 9 -30.44 -31.50 15.50
N THR A 10 -29.42 -31.29 16.34
CA THR A 10 -28.83 -32.33 17.18
C THR A 10 -29.85 -32.93 18.13
N ALA A 11 -30.64 -32.10 18.83
CA ALA A 11 -31.70 -32.59 19.69
C ALA A 11 -32.75 -33.40 18.91
N LEU A 12 -33.21 -32.89 17.76
CA LEU A 12 -34.16 -33.59 16.90
C LEU A 12 -33.63 -34.94 16.41
N LEU A 13 -32.35 -35.03 16.06
CA LEU A 13 -31.73 -36.27 15.62
C LEU A 13 -31.57 -37.28 16.78
N CYS A 14 -31.23 -36.80 17.98
CA CYS A 14 -31.21 -37.64 19.18
C CYS A 14 -32.59 -38.23 19.49
N ASP A 15 -33.67 -37.45 19.33
CA ASP A 15 -35.04 -37.93 19.46
C ASP A 15 -35.39 -39.00 18.41
N GLN A 16 -34.70 -39.02 17.27
CA GLN A 16 -34.79 -40.06 16.23
C GLN A 16 -33.81 -41.23 16.45
N GLY A 17 -33.14 -41.30 17.61
CA GLY A 17 -32.27 -42.41 18.01
C GLY A 17 -30.78 -42.23 17.67
N LEU A 18 -30.35 -41.04 17.24
CA LEU A 18 -28.92 -40.76 17.09
C LEU A 18 -28.24 -40.65 18.46
N VAL A 19 -27.30 -41.54 18.75
CA VAL A 19 -26.50 -41.48 19.99
C VAL A 19 -25.25 -40.65 19.72
N LEU A 20 -25.09 -39.55 20.46
CA LEU A 20 -23.94 -38.66 20.35
C LEU A 20 -23.16 -38.58 21.67
N PRO A 21 -21.83 -38.44 21.62
CA PRO A 21 -21.05 -38.08 22.80
C PRO A 21 -21.39 -36.65 23.27
N GLY A 22 -21.02 -36.31 24.50
CA GLY A 22 -21.19 -34.95 25.04
C GLY A 22 -20.54 -33.89 24.13
N GLY A 23 -21.31 -32.88 23.73
CA GLY A 23 -20.83 -31.82 22.84
C GLY A 23 -19.88 -30.84 23.52
N SER A 24 -18.85 -30.39 22.80
CA SER A 24 -17.87 -29.38 23.25
C SER A 24 -18.28 -27.93 22.95
N LEU A 25 -19.29 -27.72 22.10
CA LEU A 25 -19.80 -26.40 21.76
C LEU A 25 -20.62 -25.80 22.91
N GLN A 26 -20.42 -24.50 23.17
CA GLN A 26 -21.19 -23.76 24.17
C GLN A 26 -22.68 -23.81 23.85
N ARG A 27 -23.51 -24.18 24.84
CA ARG A 27 -24.98 -24.15 24.68
C ARG A 27 -25.47 -22.71 24.55
N VAL A 28 -26.28 -22.46 23.51
CA VAL A 28 -26.86 -21.16 23.23
C VAL A 28 -28.39 -21.27 23.20
N SER A 29 -29.08 -20.23 23.66
CA SER A 29 -30.55 -20.17 23.72
C SER A 29 -31.17 -19.27 22.64
N THR A 30 -30.35 -18.67 21.77
CA THR A 30 -30.79 -17.72 20.74
C THR A 30 -31.47 -18.43 19.58
N ARG A 31 -32.40 -17.75 18.88
CA ARG A 31 -33.07 -18.28 17.67
C ARG A 31 -32.67 -17.55 16.38
N ALA A 32 -31.91 -16.46 16.51
CA ALA A 32 -31.35 -15.69 15.41
C ALA A 32 -29.84 -15.57 15.59
N SER A 33 -29.12 -15.09 14.56
CA SER A 33 -27.76 -14.61 14.80
C SER A 33 -27.81 -13.36 15.69
N THR A 34 -26.89 -13.28 16.65
CA THR A 34 -26.85 -12.19 17.64
C THR A 34 -25.51 -11.47 17.65
N GLY A 35 -24.58 -11.87 16.77
CA GLY A 35 -23.21 -11.38 16.70
C GLY A 35 -22.63 -11.62 15.32
N LEU A 36 -23.28 -11.08 14.28
CA LEU A 36 -22.50 -10.65 13.14
C LEU A 36 -21.94 -9.31 13.63
N ASP A 37 -20.68 -9.31 14.05
CA ASP A 37 -19.94 -8.05 14.13
C ASP A 37 -19.90 -7.55 12.69
N GLU A 38 -20.88 -6.71 12.33
CA GLU A 38 -20.90 -6.08 11.03
C GLU A 38 -19.59 -5.29 10.93
N ILE A 39 -18.70 -5.73 10.05
CA ILE A 39 -17.41 -5.07 9.77
C ILE A 39 -17.62 -3.58 9.52
N LEU A 40 -18.75 -3.26 8.89
CA LEU A 40 -19.27 -1.92 8.68
C LEU A 40 -20.72 -1.86 9.16
N PRO A 41 -21.07 -0.95 10.08
CA PRO A 41 -22.45 -0.79 10.51
C PRO A 41 -23.33 -0.33 9.34
N ALA A 42 -24.57 -0.82 9.26
CA ALA A 42 -25.52 -0.46 8.19
C ALA A 42 -25.70 1.07 7.98
N SER A 43 -25.51 1.90 9.02
CA SER A 43 -25.56 3.37 8.93
C SER A 43 -24.43 3.96 8.08
N ARG A 44 -23.32 3.24 7.90
CA ARG A 44 -22.17 3.61 7.09
C ARG A 44 -22.17 2.94 5.72
N ALA A 45 -23.24 2.26 5.30
CA ALA A 45 -23.31 1.58 4.00
C ALA A 45 -23.12 2.51 2.78
N ARG A 46 -23.23 3.84 2.96
CA ARG A 46 -23.12 4.84 1.89
C ARG A 46 -21.83 5.68 1.92
N TYR A 47 -20.81 5.27 2.69
CA TYR A 47 -19.56 6.02 2.88
C TYR A 47 -18.87 6.47 1.58
N LEU A 48 -18.85 5.63 0.55
CA LEU A 48 -18.23 5.97 -0.73
C LEU A 48 -18.96 7.11 -1.45
N ALA A 49 -20.30 7.12 -1.42
CA ALA A 49 -21.07 8.21 -2.03
C ALA A 49 -20.91 9.54 -1.25
N GLU A 50 -20.74 9.48 0.07
CA GLU A 50 -20.42 10.68 0.86
C GLU A 50 -19.07 11.27 0.45
N ILE A 51 -18.05 10.43 0.25
CA ILE A 51 -16.74 10.85 -0.24
C ILE A 51 -16.86 11.49 -1.63
N VAL A 52 -17.60 10.87 -2.56
CA VAL A 52 -17.85 11.44 -3.89
C VAL A 52 -18.49 12.82 -3.79
N GLN A 53 -19.51 12.96 -2.95
CA GLN A 53 -20.19 14.24 -2.73
C GLN A 53 -19.24 15.31 -2.20
N GLU A 54 -18.41 15.00 -1.21
CA GLU A 54 -17.48 15.97 -0.62
C GLU A 54 -16.35 16.36 -1.58
N VAL A 55 -15.85 15.43 -2.39
CA VAL A 55 -14.86 15.77 -3.44
C VAL A 55 -15.49 16.70 -4.48
N HIS A 56 -16.69 16.38 -4.98
CA HIS A 56 -17.40 17.28 -5.91
C HIS A 56 -17.69 18.65 -5.29
N ALA A 57 -18.10 18.69 -4.02
CA ALA A 57 -18.32 19.94 -3.29
C ALA A 57 -17.03 20.76 -3.15
N TYR A 58 -15.89 20.11 -2.91
CA TYR A 58 -14.58 20.75 -2.86
C TYR A 58 -14.22 21.42 -4.19
N HIS A 59 -14.45 20.77 -5.32
CA HIS A 59 -14.21 21.34 -6.65
C HIS A 59 -15.17 22.48 -6.97
N ALA A 60 -16.46 22.34 -6.67
CA ALA A 60 -17.46 23.39 -6.85
C ALA A 60 -17.11 24.65 -6.03
N ALA A 61 -16.74 24.46 -4.75
CA ALA A 61 -16.28 25.54 -3.88
C ALA A 61 -14.99 26.19 -4.41
N THR A 62 -14.07 25.40 -4.97
CA THR A 62 -12.84 25.92 -5.59
C THR A 62 -13.15 26.82 -6.79
N GLN A 63 -14.08 26.42 -7.67
CA GLN A 63 -14.50 27.24 -8.80
C GLN A 63 -15.20 28.53 -8.37
N GLN A 64 -16.12 28.45 -7.40
CA GLN A 64 -16.80 29.62 -6.85
C GLN A 64 -15.80 30.62 -6.24
N GLN A 65 -14.90 30.13 -5.38
CA GLN A 65 -13.94 30.98 -4.67
C GLN A 65 -12.88 31.56 -5.62
N SER A 66 -12.48 30.82 -6.66
CA SER A 66 -11.62 31.33 -7.73
C SER A 66 -12.30 32.47 -8.50
N ALA A 67 -13.59 32.33 -8.85
CA ALA A 67 -14.34 33.38 -9.52
C ALA A 67 -14.45 34.65 -8.66
N VAL A 68 -14.72 34.51 -7.36
CA VAL A 68 -14.75 35.63 -6.41
C VAL A 68 -13.40 36.32 -6.33
N ALA A 69 -12.30 35.57 -6.17
CA ALA A 69 -10.95 36.14 -6.11
C ALA A 69 -10.57 36.93 -7.38
N ARG A 70 -10.96 36.42 -8.55
CA ARG A 70 -10.80 37.10 -9.83
C ARG A 70 -11.59 38.41 -9.89
N GLN A 71 -12.86 38.38 -9.50
CA GLN A 71 -13.72 39.56 -9.51
C GLN A 71 -13.20 40.66 -8.57
N ILE A 72 -12.77 40.30 -7.36
CA ILE A 72 -12.13 41.23 -6.41
C ILE A 72 -10.93 41.91 -7.08
N GLN A 73 -10.04 41.13 -7.70
CA GLN A 73 -8.87 41.67 -8.38
C GLN A 73 -9.23 42.59 -9.55
N GLN A 74 -10.22 42.21 -10.37
CA GLN A 74 -10.67 42.99 -11.52
C GLN A 74 -11.30 44.32 -11.11
N LEU A 75 -12.12 44.32 -10.06
CA LEU A 75 -12.73 45.54 -9.50
C LEU A 75 -11.66 46.47 -8.94
N ALA A 76 -10.75 45.95 -8.12
CA ALA A 76 -9.64 46.73 -7.56
C ALA A 76 -8.73 47.32 -8.66
N SER A 77 -8.41 46.54 -9.69
CA SER A 77 -7.60 46.99 -10.82
C SER A 77 -8.32 48.07 -11.65
N SER A 78 -9.63 47.92 -11.86
CA SER A 78 -10.44 48.91 -12.57
C SER A 78 -10.57 50.20 -11.77
N ALA A 79 -10.77 50.12 -10.46
CA ALA A 79 -10.79 51.27 -9.55
C ALA A 79 -9.45 52.02 -9.61
N ALA A 80 -8.32 51.31 -9.57
CA ALA A 80 -6.99 51.92 -9.68
C ALA A 80 -6.79 52.68 -11.01
N LEU A 81 -7.29 52.14 -12.14
CA LEU A 81 -7.23 52.83 -13.44
C LEU A 81 -8.12 54.08 -13.49
N LEU A 82 -9.31 54.03 -12.88
CA LEU A 82 -10.19 55.20 -12.78
C LEU A 82 -9.61 56.28 -11.87
N ALA A 83 -9.01 55.89 -10.74
CA ALA A 83 -8.31 56.82 -9.85
C ALA A 83 -7.17 57.55 -10.55
N GLN A 84 -6.38 56.85 -11.38
CA GLN A 84 -5.31 57.48 -12.19
C GLN A 84 -5.84 58.48 -13.22
N ALA A 85 -7.11 58.36 -13.62
CA ALA A 85 -7.78 59.27 -14.54
C ALA A 85 -8.64 60.32 -13.81
N ASP A 86 -8.50 60.46 -12.49
CA ASP A 86 -9.29 61.35 -11.63
C ASP A 86 -10.81 61.13 -11.77
N ARG A 87 -11.23 59.87 -11.93
CA ARG A 87 -12.66 59.48 -12.04
C ARG A 87 -13.15 58.80 -10.74
N PRO A 88 -14.47 58.87 -10.43
CA PRO A 88 -15.05 58.21 -9.26
C PRO A 88 -14.77 56.70 -9.22
N THR A 89 -14.50 56.17 -8.03
CA THR A 89 -14.14 54.76 -7.79
C THR A 89 -15.00 54.05 -6.75
N GLU A 90 -15.86 54.81 -6.05
CA GLU A 90 -16.54 54.37 -4.83
C GLU A 90 -17.41 53.13 -5.04
N ASP A 91 -18.14 53.07 -6.16
CA ASP A 91 -18.99 51.92 -6.49
C ASP A 91 -18.17 50.64 -6.71
N LEU A 92 -16.99 50.75 -7.33
CA LEU A 92 -16.12 49.59 -7.58
C LEU A 92 -15.46 49.11 -6.30
N GLU A 93 -15.02 50.03 -5.45
CA GLU A 93 -14.43 49.72 -4.14
C GLU A 93 -15.46 49.06 -3.22
N GLN A 94 -16.70 49.57 -3.21
CA GLN A 94 -17.78 49.00 -2.42
C GLN A 94 -18.13 47.57 -2.89
N LEU A 95 -18.21 47.34 -4.20
CA LEU A 95 -18.44 46.00 -4.76
C LEU A 95 -17.28 45.04 -4.41
N ALA A 96 -16.03 45.51 -4.46
CA ALA A 96 -14.88 44.70 -4.08
C ALA A 96 -14.93 44.30 -2.60
N GLN A 97 -15.24 45.26 -1.70
CA GLN A 97 -15.39 44.99 -0.27
C GLN A 97 -16.54 44.01 0.04
N GLN A 98 -17.64 44.06 -0.70
CA GLN A 98 -18.73 43.09 -0.56
C GLN A 98 -18.26 41.67 -0.91
N LEU A 99 -17.57 41.52 -2.03
CA LEU A 99 -17.04 40.23 -2.48
C LEU A 99 -15.92 39.71 -1.56
N GLU A 100 -15.12 40.58 -0.93
CA GLU A 100 -14.10 40.16 0.02
C GLU A 100 -14.67 39.34 1.18
N VAL A 101 -15.93 39.60 1.59
CA VAL A 101 -16.62 38.84 2.65
C VAL A 101 -17.02 37.43 2.18
N GLU A 102 -17.22 37.23 0.87
CA GLU A 102 -17.55 35.92 0.29
C GLU A 102 -16.32 34.99 0.19
N LEU A 103 -15.11 35.55 0.21
CA LEU A 103 -13.87 34.77 0.21
C LEU A 103 -13.64 34.17 1.60
N THR A 104 -13.50 32.84 1.70
CA THR A 104 -13.29 32.18 3.00
C THR A 104 -11.96 32.63 3.65
N PRO A 105 -11.87 32.61 5.00
CA PRO A 105 -10.64 32.98 5.70
C PRO A 105 -9.41 32.18 5.25
N GLU A 106 -9.58 30.87 5.00
CA GLU A 106 -8.52 29.99 4.49
C GLU A 106 -8.03 30.45 3.10
N ASN A 107 -8.95 30.71 2.17
CA ASN A 107 -8.60 31.14 0.81
C ASN A 107 -7.95 32.52 0.78
N ARG A 108 -8.41 33.44 1.63
CA ARG A 108 -7.77 34.74 1.81
C ARG A 108 -6.34 34.59 2.31
N SER A 109 -6.13 33.72 3.30
CA SER A 109 -4.79 33.43 3.83
C SER A 109 -3.88 32.82 2.76
N LEU A 110 -4.39 31.90 1.94
CA LEU A 110 -3.63 31.31 0.82
C LEU A 110 -3.13 32.38 -0.16
N LEU A 111 -4.00 33.31 -0.59
CA LEU A 111 -3.63 34.39 -1.50
C LEU A 111 -2.64 35.38 -0.86
N GLN A 112 -2.87 35.76 0.41
CA GLN A 112 -2.01 36.71 1.13
C GLN A 112 -0.61 36.14 1.40
N ALA A 113 -0.50 34.85 1.70
CA ALA A 113 0.78 34.20 1.99
C ALA A 113 1.59 33.86 0.72
N TRP A 114 0.96 33.86 -0.47
CA TRP A 114 1.61 33.43 -1.70
C TRP A 114 2.82 34.30 -2.11
N PRO A 115 2.74 35.64 -2.12
CA PRO A 115 3.89 36.48 -2.49
C PRO A 115 5.12 36.24 -1.61
N GLU A 116 4.92 36.08 -0.30
CA GLU A 116 6.01 35.76 0.64
C GLU A 116 6.61 34.38 0.35
N ARG A 117 5.75 33.39 0.06
CA ARG A 117 6.19 32.04 -0.31
C ARG A 117 7.01 32.04 -1.60
N VAL A 118 6.57 32.78 -2.62
CA VAL A 118 7.31 32.97 -3.87
C VAL A 118 8.66 33.62 -3.58
N ALA A 119 8.69 34.72 -2.83
CA ALA A 119 9.92 35.43 -2.49
C ALA A 119 10.94 34.52 -1.78
N LYS A 120 10.48 33.67 -0.86
CA LYS A 120 11.32 32.67 -0.18
C LYS A 120 11.89 31.62 -1.15
N LEU A 121 11.07 31.13 -2.09
CA LEU A 121 11.46 30.07 -3.03
C LEU A 121 12.24 30.58 -4.25
N THR A 122 12.18 31.88 -4.57
CA THR A 122 12.91 32.49 -5.70
C THR A 122 14.05 33.43 -5.27
N GLY A 123 14.26 33.62 -3.97
CA GLY A 123 15.29 34.50 -3.42
C GLY A 123 16.73 34.00 -3.62
N PRO A 124 17.73 34.70 -3.05
CA PRO A 124 19.16 34.33 -3.20
C PRO A 124 19.49 32.92 -2.69
N GLU A 125 18.78 32.44 -1.66
CA GLU A 125 18.94 31.11 -1.06
C GLU A 125 18.04 30.04 -1.73
N ARG A 126 17.50 30.32 -2.93
CA ARG A 126 16.61 29.38 -3.62
C ARG A 126 17.30 28.03 -3.85
N ALA A 127 16.57 26.96 -3.53
CA ALA A 127 17.04 25.61 -3.78
C ALA A 127 17.14 25.35 -5.29
N THR A 128 18.37 25.22 -5.79
CA THR A 128 18.68 24.98 -7.20
C THR A 128 19.70 23.87 -7.34
N ARG A 129 19.76 23.26 -8.53
CA ARG A 129 20.84 22.39 -8.98
C ARG A 129 21.42 22.96 -10.27
N GLU A 130 22.73 23.01 -10.36
CA GLU A 130 23.44 23.55 -11.51
C GLU A 130 23.72 22.44 -12.53
N SER A 131 23.32 22.67 -13.78
CA SER A 131 23.68 21.80 -14.91
C SER A 131 25.12 22.06 -15.40
N LEU A 132 25.67 21.15 -16.20
CA LEU A 132 27.00 21.33 -16.81
C LEU A 132 27.12 22.60 -17.67
N SER A 133 26.01 23.15 -18.17
CA SER A 133 25.99 24.41 -18.93
C SER A 133 25.92 25.66 -18.04
N GLY A 134 25.96 25.53 -16.71
CA GLY A 134 25.81 26.63 -15.75
C GLY A 134 24.36 27.10 -15.55
N THR A 135 23.37 26.36 -16.08
CA THR A 135 21.96 26.69 -15.84
C THR A 135 21.56 26.26 -14.44
N LEU A 136 21.09 27.20 -13.62
CA LEU A 136 20.52 26.96 -12.29
C LEU A 136 19.06 26.50 -12.41
N VAL A 137 18.85 25.18 -12.38
CA VAL A 137 17.51 24.57 -12.41
C VAL A 137 16.90 24.63 -11.01
N PRO A 138 15.69 25.19 -10.83
CA PRO A 138 15.05 25.22 -9.51
C PRO A 138 14.58 23.82 -9.09
N LYS A 139 14.70 23.49 -7.80
CA LYS A 139 14.09 22.27 -7.26
C LYS A 139 12.55 22.30 -7.39
N LEU A 140 11.93 23.47 -7.27
CA LEU A 140 10.50 23.67 -7.48
C LEU A 140 10.26 24.80 -8.49
N SER A 141 9.56 24.49 -9.58
CA SER A 141 9.08 25.47 -10.55
C SER A 141 7.75 26.06 -10.08
N LEU A 142 7.62 27.39 -10.09
CA LEU A 142 6.42 28.10 -9.62
C LEU A 142 5.60 28.65 -10.79
N PRO A 143 4.25 28.67 -10.69
CA PRO A 143 3.43 29.33 -11.69
C PRO A 143 3.69 30.85 -11.67
N ARG A 144 3.49 31.48 -12.84
CA ARG A 144 3.62 32.94 -13.02
C ARG A 144 2.26 33.60 -13.28
N PHE A 145 1.22 33.09 -12.63
CA PHE A 145 -0.11 33.65 -12.76
C PHE A 145 -0.14 35.06 -12.20
N VAL A 146 -0.82 35.94 -12.93
CA VAL A 146 -1.15 37.30 -12.47
C VAL A 146 -2.58 37.36 -11.96
N ASP A 147 -3.48 36.54 -12.52
CA ASP A 147 -4.87 36.44 -12.09
C ASP A 147 -4.99 35.71 -10.74
N HIS A 148 -5.58 36.38 -9.76
CA HIS A 148 -5.84 35.81 -8.44
C HIS A 148 -6.82 34.64 -8.49
N GLY A 149 -7.72 34.60 -9.48
CA GLY A 149 -8.58 33.46 -9.71
C GLY A 149 -7.80 32.20 -10.08
N GLU A 150 -6.92 32.29 -11.09
CA GLU A 150 -6.04 31.18 -11.47
C GLU A 150 -5.09 30.78 -10.33
N GLN A 151 -4.53 31.75 -9.62
CA GLN A 151 -3.66 31.49 -8.48
C GLN A 151 -4.39 30.71 -7.38
N LEU A 152 -5.61 31.11 -7.00
CA LEU A 152 -6.38 30.41 -5.96
C LEU A 152 -6.83 29.02 -6.44
N ARG A 153 -7.25 28.90 -7.70
CA ARG A 153 -7.61 27.61 -8.32
C ARG A 153 -6.45 26.62 -8.22
N TRP A 154 -5.25 27.07 -8.58
CA TRP A 154 -4.04 26.24 -8.51
C TRP A 154 -3.66 25.90 -7.06
N LEU A 155 -3.68 26.87 -6.13
CA LEU A 155 -3.37 26.64 -4.71
C LEU A 155 -4.31 25.64 -4.03
N ARG A 156 -5.57 25.57 -4.48
CA ARG A 156 -6.55 24.59 -3.99
C ARG A 156 -6.47 23.26 -4.72
N SER A 157 -6.21 23.23 -6.03
CA SER A 157 -6.29 21.97 -6.80
C SER A 157 -4.97 21.20 -6.82
N GLU A 158 -3.85 21.91 -6.92
CA GLU A 158 -2.51 21.34 -7.13
C GLU A 158 -1.43 22.17 -6.46
N ASN A 159 -1.56 22.48 -5.17
CA ASN A 159 -0.57 23.26 -4.42
C ASN A 159 0.87 22.71 -4.56
N LEU A 160 1.85 23.46 -4.06
CA LEU A 160 3.23 22.95 -3.97
C LEU A 160 3.28 21.63 -3.19
N PRO A 161 4.26 20.74 -3.49
CA PRO A 161 4.51 19.56 -2.68
C PRO A 161 4.57 19.90 -1.19
N GLY A 162 4.01 19.03 -0.35
CA GLY A 162 3.94 19.24 1.10
C GLY A 162 2.83 20.17 1.58
N HIS A 163 1.96 20.66 0.69
CA HIS A 163 0.79 21.47 1.05
C HIS A 163 -0.51 20.83 0.55
N PHE A 164 -1.57 20.95 1.33
CA PHE A 164 -2.91 20.46 0.96
C PHE A 164 -3.33 20.99 -0.44
N PRO A 165 -3.93 20.15 -1.30
CA PRO A 165 -4.34 18.75 -1.10
C PRO A 165 -3.26 17.71 -1.47
N PHE A 166 -1.99 18.08 -1.38
CA PHE A 166 -0.81 17.22 -1.57
C PHE A 166 -0.72 16.56 -2.96
N THR A 167 -1.41 17.11 -3.96
CA THR A 167 -1.47 16.58 -5.34
C THR A 167 -0.07 16.34 -5.91
N ALA A 168 0.86 17.28 -5.71
CA ALA A 168 2.23 17.19 -6.21
C ALA A 168 3.19 16.43 -5.27
N GLY A 169 2.72 15.86 -4.17
CA GLY A 169 3.54 15.12 -3.20
C GLY A 169 3.26 15.53 -1.76
N VAL A 170 3.44 14.59 -0.84
CA VAL A 170 3.14 14.77 0.60
C VAL A 170 4.24 15.46 1.41
N PHE A 171 5.44 15.60 0.83
CA PHE A 171 6.58 16.26 1.45
C PHE A 171 7.00 17.48 0.64
N PRO A 172 7.51 18.56 1.27
CA PRO A 172 7.96 19.76 0.56
C PRO A 172 9.08 19.51 -0.45
N PHE A 173 9.97 18.58 -0.13
CA PHE A 173 11.07 18.15 -0.98
C PHE A 173 11.28 16.64 -0.84
N LYS A 174 11.88 16.02 -1.85
CA LYS A 174 12.37 14.64 -1.80
C LYS A 174 13.46 14.50 -0.74
N ARG A 175 13.57 13.32 -0.12
CA ARG A 175 14.63 13.03 0.86
C ARG A 175 15.99 13.02 0.15
N GLU A 176 16.98 13.65 0.78
CA GLU A 176 18.37 13.52 0.37
C GLU A 176 18.98 12.29 1.06
N GLY A 177 19.74 11.48 0.31
CA GLY A 177 20.42 10.29 0.86
C GLY A 177 19.54 9.06 1.12
N GLU A 178 18.24 9.10 0.82
CA GLU A 178 17.34 7.94 0.89
C GLU A 178 16.54 7.85 -0.41
N ASP A 179 17.15 7.25 -1.44
CA ASP A 179 16.48 7.03 -2.73
C ASP A 179 15.22 6.17 -2.55
N PRO A 180 14.18 6.36 -3.38
CA PRO A 180 12.92 5.62 -3.26
C PRO A 180 13.07 4.13 -3.58
N ALA A 181 14.22 3.73 -4.11
CA ALA A 181 14.54 2.37 -4.51
C ALA A 181 14.26 1.35 -3.41
N ARG A 182 13.48 0.34 -3.76
CA ARG A 182 13.17 -0.79 -2.90
C ARG A 182 12.99 -2.03 -3.77
N MET A 183 13.99 -2.91 -3.79
CA MET A 183 14.01 -4.10 -4.64
C MET A 183 13.38 -5.29 -3.92
N PHE A 184 12.45 -5.97 -4.59
CA PHE A 184 11.90 -7.25 -4.15
C PHE A 184 12.98 -8.33 -4.23
N ALA A 185 13.12 -9.09 -3.16
CA ALA A 185 13.99 -10.27 -3.11
C ALA A 185 13.36 -11.36 -2.24
N GLY A 186 13.58 -12.60 -2.66
CA GLY A 186 13.07 -13.77 -1.98
C GLY A 186 13.32 -15.01 -2.82
N GLU A 187 14.19 -15.89 -2.35
CA GLU A 187 14.49 -17.15 -3.02
C GLU A 187 15.15 -18.15 -2.06
N GLY A 188 14.77 -19.42 -2.17
CA GLY A 188 15.34 -20.52 -1.40
C GLY A 188 15.00 -20.41 0.09
N GLY A 189 15.97 -20.78 0.93
CA GLY A 189 15.86 -20.61 2.38
C GLY A 189 16.24 -19.20 2.86
N ALA A 190 15.96 -18.93 4.13
CA ALA A 190 16.24 -17.64 4.77
C ALA A 190 17.69 -17.16 4.56
N ALA A 191 18.68 -18.06 4.65
CA ALA A 191 20.09 -17.72 4.51
C ALA A 191 20.48 -17.26 3.08
N ARG A 192 19.86 -17.82 2.03
CA ARG A 192 20.12 -17.40 0.64
C ARG A 192 19.55 -16.01 0.38
N THR A 193 18.32 -15.79 0.83
CA THR A 193 17.67 -14.48 0.72
C THR A 193 18.40 -13.42 1.54
N ASN A 194 18.90 -13.75 2.73
CA ASN A 194 19.73 -12.84 3.52
C ASN A 194 20.99 -12.38 2.75
N ARG A 195 21.73 -13.31 2.12
CA ARG A 195 22.89 -12.95 1.27
C ARG A 195 22.49 -12.01 0.14
N ARG A 196 21.31 -12.23 -0.45
CA ARG A 196 20.75 -11.36 -1.50
C ARG A 196 20.42 -9.97 -0.98
N PHE A 197 19.86 -9.84 0.22
CA PHE A 197 19.64 -8.54 0.85
C PHE A 197 20.94 -7.79 1.08
N HIS A 198 22.00 -8.47 1.54
CA HIS A 198 23.31 -7.83 1.73
C HIS A 198 23.90 -7.32 0.43
N LEU A 199 23.77 -8.10 -0.66
CA LEU A 199 24.17 -7.67 -2.00
C LEU A 199 23.38 -6.44 -2.50
N LEU A 200 22.07 -6.40 -2.23
CA LEU A 200 21.21 -5.29 -2.67
C LEU A 200 21.39 -4.02 -1.84
N ALA A 201 21.78 -4.15 -0.57
CA ALA A 201 22.03 -3.04 0.34
C ALA A 201 23.48 -2.53 0.26
N GLU A 202 24.40 -3.26 -0.39
CA GLU A 202 25.82 -2.94 -0.44
C GLU A 202 26.07 -1.54 -1.05
N GLY A 203 26.80 -0.70 -0.31
CA GLY A 203 27.17 0.64 -0.74
C GLY A 203 26.04 1.68 -0.69
N LEU A 204 24.83 1.31 -0.24
CA LEU A 204 23.71 2.24 -0.11
C LEU A 204 23.69 2.87 1.29
N PRO A 205 23.44 4.19 1.40
CA PRO A 205 23.37 4.90 2.69
C PRO A 205 22.14 4.53 3.54
N ALA A 206 21.10 3.93 2.93
CA ALA A 206 19.87 3.52 3.60
C ALA A 206 19.48 2.10 3.18
N THR A 207 19.11 1.26 4.14
CA THR A 207 18.77 -0.15 3.90
C THR A 207 17.26 -0.32 3.73
N ARG A 208 16.80 -0.52 2.49
CA ARG A 208 15.36 -0.63 2.16
C ARG A 208 15.05 -1.99 1.56
N LEU A 209 14.70 -2.96 2.41
CA LEU A 209 14.47 -4.35 2.02
C LEU A 209 13.01 -4.57 1.58
N SER A 210 12.77 -5.43 0.59
CA SER A 210 11.44 -5.93 0.27
C SER A 210 11.45 -7.43 0.09
N THR A 211 10.66 -8.12 0.92
CA THR A 211 10.66 -9.58 1.04
C THR A 211 9.50 -10.19 0.26
N ALA A 212 9.82 -11.11 -0.64
CA ALA A 212 8.86 -11.98 -1.33
C ALA A 212 8.90 -13.39 -0.73
N PHE A 213 7.76 -13.90 -0.27
CA PHE A 213 7.66 -15.24 0.32
C PHE A 213 7.27 -16.29 -0.73
N ASP A 214 7.68 -17.53 -0.52
CA ASP A 214 7.30 -18.64 -1.40
C ASP A 214 5.80 -18.95 -1.29
N SER A 215 5.28 -19.71 -2.25
CA SER A 215 3.85 -20.06 -2.23
C SER A 215 3.43 -20.93 -1.03
N VAL A 216 4.36 -21.56 -0.32
CA VAL A 216 4.06 -22.37 0.86
C VAL A 216 3.77 -21.45 2.05
N THR A 217 4.66 -20.50 2.31
CA THR A 217 4.52 -19.45 3.32
C THR A 217 3.36 -18.50 2.99
N LEU A 218 3.15 -18.10 1.73
CA LEU A 218 2.05 -17.21 1.33
C LEU A 218 0.66 -17.77 1.69
N TYR A 219 0.53 -19.10 1.75
CA TYR A 219 -0.72 -19.79 2.10
C TYR A 219 -0.74 -20.33 3.55
N GLY A 220 0.25 -19.95 4.36
CA GLY A 220 0.30 -20.33 5.78
C GLY A 220 0.59 -21.81 6.00
N PHE A 221 1.22 -22.50 5.04
CA PHE A 221 1.62 -23.90 5.20
C PHE A 221 3.05 -24.01 5.73
N ASP A 222 3.31 -25.13 6.41
CA ASP A 222 4.68 -25.57 6.72
C ASP A 222 5.30 -26.31 5.51
N PRO A 223 6.63 -26.23 5.32
CA PRO A 223 7.34 -27.07 4.35
C PRO A 223 7.19 -28.55 4.70
N ALA A 224 6.92 -29.39 3.70
CA ALA A 224 6.67 -30.82 3.87
C ALA A 224 7.21 -31.65 2.70
N GLU A 225 7.47 -32.94 2.94
CA GLU A 225 7.93 -33.90 1.93
C GLU A 225 6.86 -34.24 0.89
N ARG A 226 5.59 -33.95 1.17
CA ARG A 226 4.47 -34.23 0.26
C ARG A 226 4.70 -33.48 -1.06
N PRO A 227 4.65 -34.14 -2.24
CA PRO A 227 5.09 -33.53 -3.49
C PRO A 227 4.39 -32.23 -3.90
N ASP A 228 3.12 -32.06 -3.52
CA ASP A 228 2.33 -30.85 -3.74
C ASP A 228 2.90 -29.61 -3.03
N ILE A 229 3.57 -29.81 -1.89
CA ILE A 229 4.27 -28.76 -1.13
C ILE A 229 5.77 -28.77 -1.48
N TYR A 230 6.42 -29.93 -1.48
CA TYR A 230 7.87 -30.06 -1.67
C TYR A 230 8.39 -29.39 -2.96
N GLY A 231 7.63 -29.50 -4.04
CA GLY A 231 7.98 -28.86 -5.32
C GLY A 231 8.01 -27.32 -5.26
N LYS A 232 7.37 -26.72 -4.25
CA LYS A 232 7.14 -25.28 -4.12
C LYS A 232 7.99 -24.59 -3.05
N ILE A 233 8.57 -25.34 -2.11
CA ILE A 233 9.41 -24.82 -1.02
C ILE A 233 10.56 -24.00 -1.61
N GLY A 234 10.68 -22.72 -1.21
CA GLY A 234 11.74 -21.80 -1.61
C GLY A 234 11.72 -21.38 -3.09
N ASN A 235 10.67 -21.72 -3.84
CA ASN A 235 10.50 -21.30 -5.22
C ASN A 235 9.64 -20.03 -5.29
N SER A 236 10.03 -19.09 -6.15
CA SER A 236 9.34 -17.81 -6.35
C SER A 236 9.24 -16.94 -5.08
N GLY A 237 10.10 -17.21 -4.09
CA GLY A 237 10.11 -16.51 -2.81
C GLY A 237 10.92 -17.26 -1.77
N VAL A 238 11.12 -16.64 -0.60
CA VAL A 238 11.80 -17.24 0.55
C VAL A 238 10.83 -18.13 1.34
N SER A 239 11.27 -19.33 1.73
CA SER A 239 10.51 -20.21 2.64
C SER A 239 10.75 -19.79 4.09
N ILE A 240 9.70 -19.34 4.78
CA ILE A 240 9.72 -18.97 6.21
C ILE A 240 8.58 -19.70 6.93
N ALA A 241 8.92 -20.58 7.88
CA ALA A 241 7.92 -21.36 8.62
C ALA A 241 7.94 -21.11 10.13
N THR A 242 9.03 -20.56 10.67
CA THR A 242 9.23 -20.36 12.11
C THR A 242 9.88 -19.00 12.40
N LEU A 243 9.81 -18.57 13.66
CA LEU A 243 10.54 -17.38 14.13
C LEU A 243 12.05 -17.50 13.88
N ASP A 244 12.64 -18.69 14.02
CA ASP A 244 14.07 -18.92 13.77
C ASP A 244 14.46 -18.66 12.31
N ASP A 245 13.59 -18.97 11.35
CA ASP A 245 13.82 -18.64 9.95
C ASP A 245 13.78 -17.13 9.72
N MET A 246 12.84 -16.43 10.37
CA MET A 246 12.72 -14.97 10.29
C MET A 246 13.96 -14.26 10.86
N LYS A 247 14.52 -14.77 11.97
CA LYS A 247 15.79 -14.29 12.54
C LYS A 247 16.96 -14.43 11.56
N VAL A 248 17.07 -15.59 10.90
CA VAL A 248 18.12 -15.81 9.90
C VAL A 248 17.95 -14.86 8.71
N LEU A 249 16.71 -14.65 8.26
CA LEU A 249 16.40 -13.82 7.09
C LEU A 249 16.95 -12.39 7.23
N TYR A 250 16.82 -11.78 8.41
CA TYR A 250 17.25 -10.41 8.66
C TYR A 250 18.56 -10.30 9.46
N SER A 251 19.29 -11.40 9.63
CA SER A 251 20.57 -11.39 10.32
C SER A 251 21.57 -10.41 9.69
N GLY A 252 22.25 -9.63 10.54
CA GLY A 252 23.22 -8.60 10.12
C GLY A 252 22.61 -7.26 9.72
N PHE A 253 21.28 -7.09 9.74
CA PHE A 253 20.62 -5.79 9.56
C PHE A 253 20.07 -5.29 10.88
N ASP A 254 20.47 -4.09 11.33
CA ASP A 254 19.82 -3.46 12.49
C ASP A 254 18.41 -2.99 12.10
N LEU A 255 17.39 -3.72 12.57
CA LEU A 255 15.99 -3.46 12.22
C LEU A 255 15.43 -2.19 12.86
N CYS A 256 16.03 -1.70 13.95
CA CYS A 256 15.63 -0.43 14.58
C CYS A 256 16.53 0.74 14.17
N ASP A 257 17.48 0.53 13.24
CA ASP A 257 18.26 1.63 12.70
C ASP A 257 17.33 2.63 11.97
N PRO A 258 17.45 3.94 12.23
CA PRO A 258 16.59 4.94 11.61
C PRO A 258 16.68 5.01 10.08
N SER A 259 17.66 4.38 9.43
CA SER A 259 17.83 4.29 7.98
C SER A 259 17.46 2.91 7.41
N THR A 260 17.13 1.93 8.26
CA THR A 260 16.66 0.61 7.85
C THR A 260 15.13 0.60 7.78
N SER A 261 14.56 -0.03 6.74
CA SER A 261 13.13 -0.32 6.69
C SER A 261 12.82 -1.58 5.89
N VAL A 262 11.97 -2.44 6.44
CA VAL A 262 11.62 -3.74 5.82
C VAL A 262 10.18 -3.72 5.34
N SER A 263 9.97 -4.11 4.08
CA SER A 263 8.64 -4.36 3.51
C SER A 263 8.44 -5.86 3.33
N MET A 264 7.30 -6.41 3.75
CA MET A 264 6.99 -7.83 3.65
C MET A 264 5.68 -8.04 2.87
N THR A 265 5.78 -8.69 1.72
CA THR A 265 4.63 -8.94 0.82
C THR A 265 3.95 -10.25 1.21
N ILE A 266 3.09 -10.18 2.23
CA ILE A 266 2.32 -11.31 2.79
C ILE A 266 0.88 -10.87 3.06
N ASN A 267 -0.09 -11.76 2.85
CA ASN A 267 -1.53 -11.45 3.00
C ASN A 267 -2.25 -12.41 3.95
N GLY A 268 -2.64 -13.61 3.50
CA GLY A 268 -3.42 -14.56 4.29
C GLY A 268 -2.90 -14.78 5.72
N PRO A 269 -1.64 -15.20 5.89
CA PRO A 269 -1.04 -15.39 7.21
C PRO A 269 -0.23 -14.17 7.70
N ALA A 270 -0.51 -12.97 7.17
CA ALA A 270 0.20 -11.74 7.52
C ALA A 270 0.28 -11.46 9.04
N PRO A 271 -0.78 -11.69 9.85
CA PRO A 271 -0.68 -11.48 11.30
C PRO A 271 0.39 -12.34 11.96
N ALA A 272 0.49 -13.62 11.61
CA ALA A 272 1.51 -14.51 12.17
C ALA A 272 2.93 -14.12 11.71
N VAL A 273 3.10 -13.79 10.42
CA VAL A 273 4.40 -13.37 9.87
C VAL A 273 4.84 -12.02 10.44
N LEU A 274 3.91 -11.09 10.66
CA LEU A 274 4.18 -9.82 11.34
C LEU A 274 4.62 -10.05 12.79
N ALA A 275 3.92 -10.91 13.53
CA ALA A 275 4.32 -11.27 14.89
C ALA A 275 5.72 -11.90 14.93
N MET A 276 6.07 -12.76 13.96
CA MET A 276 7.44 -13.27 13.81
C MET A 276 8.45 -12.14 13.62
N PHE A 277 8.16 -11.18 12.73
CA PHE A 277 9.06 -10.05 12.45
C PHE A 277 9.24 -9.13 13.67
N LEU A 278 8.16 -8.78 14.37
CA LEU A 278 8.24 -7.94 15.58
C LEU A 278 9.08 -8.65 16.66
N ASN A 279 8.90 -9.95 16.86
CA ASN A 279 9.73 -10.73 17.77
C ASN A 279 11.19 -10.81 17.31
N THR A 280 11.47 -10.90 16.01
CA THR A 280 12.85 -10.82 15.49
C THR A 280 13.52 -9.49 15.85
N ALA A 281 12.82 -8.36 15.70
CA ALA A 281 13.36 -7.04 16.05
C ALA A 281 13.57 -6.88 17.57
N ILE A 282 12.64 -7.40 18.38
CA ILE A 282 12.75 -7.39 19.85
C ILE A 282 13.95 -8.24 20.28
N ASP A 283 14.02 -9.48 19.82
CA ASP A 283 15.08 -10.43 20.19
C ASP A 283 16.46 -9.92 19.74
N GLN A 284 16.56 -9.26 18.58
CA GLN A 284 17.80 -8.62 18.14
C GLN A 284 18.31 -7.59 19.17
N ARG A 285 17.43 -6.75 19.70
CA ARG A 285 17.82 -5.72 20.68
C ARG A 285 18.10 -6.29 22.06
N VAL A 286 17.40 -7.35 22.45
CA VAL A 286 17.74 -8.14 23.65
C VAL A 286 19.14 -8.71 23.52
N GLU A 287 19.44 -9.42 22.43
CA GLU A 287 20.76 -10.03 22.19
C GLU A 287 21.89 -9.00 22.18
N MET A 288 21.67 -7.83 21.55
CA MET A 288 22.63 -6.72 21.58
C MET A 288 22.85 -6.19 23.00
N PHE A 289 21.78 -5.96 23.76
CA PHE A 289 21.88 -5.49 25.13
C PHE A 289 22.68 -6.48 26.01
N GLU A 290 22.35 -7.77 25.92
CA GLU A 290 23.00 -8.81 26.72
C GLU A 290 24.48 -8.96 26.34
N SER A 291 24.82 -8.84 25.06
CA SER A 291 26.19 -8.85 24.58
C SER A 291 26.99 -7.63 25.07
N GLU A 292 26.38 -6.45 25.12
CA GLU A 292 27.02 -5.21 25.55
C GLU A 292 27.22 -5.16 27.08
N HIS A 293 26.26 -5.70 27.85
CA HIS A 293 26.24 -5.59 29.31
C HIS A 293 26.72 -6.85 30.04
N GLY A 294 26.83 -7.99 29.34
CA GLY A 294 27.27 -9.27 29.90
C GLY A 294 26.30 -9.89 30.91
N ARG A 295 25.02 -9.52 30.85
CA ARG A 295 23.95 -10.03 31.73
C ARG A 295 22.61 -10.02 31.01
N THR A 296 21.65 -10.78 31.53
CA THR A 296 20.25 -10.74 31.06
C THR A 296 19.54 -9.48 31.53
N LEU A 297 18.48 -9.10 30.80
CA LEU A 297 17.59 -7.99 31.18
C LEU A 297 16.74 -8.38 32.40
N THR A 298 16.44 -7.39 33.24
CA THR A 298 15.36 -7.49 34.23
C THR A 298 13.99 -7.37 33.54
N GLU A 299 12.90 -7.76 34.22
CA GLU A 299 11.54 -7.64 33.66
C GLU A 299 11.19 -6.20 33.26
N ASP A 300 11.59 -5.23 34.07
CA ASP A 300 11.35 -3.80 33.78
C ASP A 300 12.11 -3.36 32.53
N GLU A 301 13.40 -3.74 32.42
CA GLU A 301 14.23 -3.44 31.25
C GLU A 301 13.71 -4.11 29.97
N GLN A 302 13.18 -5.34 30.08
CA GLN A 302 12.57 -6.04 28.94
C GLN A 302 11.33 -5.29 28.44
N ARG A 303 10.47 -4.81 29.35
CA ARG A 303 9.28 -4.05 28.97
C ARG A 303 9.65 -2.72 28.30
N GLU A 304 10.60 -1.98 28.87
CA GLU A 304 11.07 -0.72 28.30
C GLU A 304 11.73 -0.92 26.93
N LEU A 305 12.59 -1.93 26.79
CA LEU A 305 13.23 -2.25 25.52
C LEU A 305 12.20 -2.67 24.46
N ARG A 306 11.23 -3.52 24.81
CA ARG A 306 10.15 -3.92 23.90
C ARG A 306 9.35 -2.69 23.41
N ALA A 307 8.95 -1.81 24.31
CA ALA A 307 8.25 -0.57 23.95
C ALA A 307 9.10 0.32 23.04
N TRP A 308 10.40 0.45 23.33
CA TRP A 308 11.32 1.21 22.50
C TRP A 308 11.46 0.62 21.09
N VAL A 309 11.60 -0.70 20.96
CA VAL A 309 11.68 -1.38 19.65
C VAL A 309 10.44 -1.09 18.82
N LEU A 310 9.26 -1.30 19.40
CA LEU A 310 7.97 -1.13 18.71
C LEU A 310 7.76 0.32 18.21
N SER A 311 8.19 1.30 18.99
CA SER A 311 8.11 2.72 18.60
C SER A 311 9.12 3.13 17.52
N ASN A 312 10.27 2.45 17.41
CA ASN A 312 11.35 2.82 16.47
C ASN A 312 11.40 1.96 15.21
N LEU A 313 10.75 0.79 15.20
CA LEU A 313 10.76 -0.13 14.08
C LEU A 313 10.09 0.48 12.84
N ARG A 314 10.82 0.50 11.72
CA ARG A 314 10.34 1.02 10.43
C ARG A 314 10.05 -0.12 9.47
N GLY A 315 8.85 -0.12 8.88
CA GLY A 315 8.54 -1.13 7.88
C GLY A 315 7.11 -1.13 7.38
N THR A 316 6.76 -2.17 6.64
CA THR A 316 5.43 -2.36 6.04
C THR A 316 5.12 -3.84 5.96
N VAL A 317 3.91 -4.22 6.36
CA VAL A 317 3.32 -5.50 5.96
C VAL A 317 2.23 -5.21 4.93
N GLN A 318 2.10 -6.06 3.91
CA GLN A 318 1.11 -5.81 2.86
C GLN A 318 -0.32 -6.00 3.38
N ALA A 319 -0.70 -7.21 3.77
CA ALA A 319 -1.88 -7.51 4.58
C ALA A 319 -3.23 -6.93 4.11
N ASP A 320 -3.36 -6.54 2.84
CA ASP A 320 -4.63 -6.09 2.26
C ASP A 320 -5.42 -7.31 1.79
N ILE A 321 -6.46 -7.64 2.56
CA ILE A 321 -7.34 -8.79 2.40
C ILE A 321 -8.42 -8.51 1.34
N LEU A 322 -8.83 -7.25 1.17
CA LEU A 322 -9.87 -6.89 0.21
C LEU A 322 -9.39 -7.14 -1.23
N LYS A 323 -8.12 -6.83 -1.54
CA LYS A 323 -7.54 -7.17 -2.84
C LYS A 323 -7.39 -8.68 -3.07
N GLU A 324 -7.35 -9.50 -2.02
CA GLU A 324 -7.17 -10.95 -2.17
C GLU A 324 -8.38 -11.60 -2.81
N ASP A 325 -9.56 -11.19 -2.38
CA ASP A 325 -10.81 -11.64 -2.99
C ASP A 325 -10.99 -11.04 -4.40
N GLN A 326 -10.53 -9.81 -4.62
CA GLN A 326 -10.75 -9.11 -5.88
C GLN A 326 -9.77 -9.56 -6.98
N GLY A 327 -8.48 -9.74 -6.68
CA GLY A 327 -7.43 -9.91 -7.70
C GLY A 327 -6.34 -10.96 -7.42
N GLN A 328 -5.80 -11.04 -6.20
CA GLN A 328 -4.58 -11.83 -5.94
C GLN A 328 -4.81 -13.30 -5.54
N ASN A 329 -5.94 -13.63 -4.92
CA ASN A 329 -6.34 -14.99 -4.53
C ASN A 329 -5.43 -15.70 -3.49
N THR A 330 -4.78 -14.98 -2.57
CA THR A 330 -4.01 -15.56 -1.44
C THR A 330 -4.74 -15.45 -0.09
N CYS A 331 -6.06 -15.22 -0.10
CA CYS A 331 -6.89 -15.30 1.10
C CYS A 331 -7.03 -16.76 1.56
N ILE A 332 -6.72 -17.04 2.83
CA ILE A 332 -6.79 -18.38 3.41
C ILE A 332 -7.91 -18.54 4.44
N PHE A 333 -8.25 -17.47 5.16
CA PHE A 333 -9.37 -17.45 6.11
C PHE A 333 -10.63 -16.85 5.48
N SER A 334 -11.77 -16.92 6.17
CA SER A 334 -12.93 -16.15 5.71
C SER A 334 -12.60 -14.65 5.67
N THR A 335 -13.13 -13.92 4.68
CA THR A 335 -12.86 -12.48 4.50
C THR A 335 -13.17 -11.69 5.77
N GLU A 336 -14.27 -12.02 6.44
CA GLU A 336 -14.69 -11.36 7.69
C GLU A 336 -13.68 -11.60 8.82
N PHE A 337 -13.24 -12.85 9.01
CA PHE A 337 -12.24 -13.18 10.02
C PHE A 337 -10.89 -12.49 9.73
N SER A 338 -10.46 -12.47 8.48
CA SER A 338 -9.25 -11.78 8.06
C SER A 338 -9.33 -10.27 8.29
N LEU A 339 -10.46 -9.62 8.04
CA LEU A 339 -10.66 -8.20 8.35
C LEU A 339 -10.66 -7.94 9.86
N GLY A 340 -11.25 -8.84 10.65
CA GLY A 340 -11.15 -8.83 12.12
C GLY A 340 -9.71 -8.89 12.60
N LEU A 341 -8.89 -9.80 12.06
CA LEU A 341 -7.45 -9.89 12.36
C LEU A 341 -6.69 -8.60 12.00
N MET A 342 -7.06 -7.94 10.90
CA MET A 342 -6.44 -6.65 10.54
C MET A 342 -6.83 -5.52 11.50
N ALA A 343 -8.07 -5.52 11.97
CA ALA A 343 -8.51 -4.60 13.00
C ALA A 343 -7.80 -4.85 14.34
N ASP A 344 -7.59 -6.11 14.72
CA ASP A 344 -6.82 -6.49 15.91
C ASP A 344 -5.37 -5.95 15.83
N ILE A 345 -4.72 -6.05 14.66
CA ILE A 345 -3.39 -5.46 14.44
C ILE A 345 -3.43 -3.94 14.61
N ALA A 346 -4.40 -3.26 14.00
CA ALA A 346 -4.52 -1.80 14.08
C ALA A 346 -4.74 -1.34 15.53
N GLU A 347 -5.65 -1.99 16.26
CA GLU A 347 -5.90 -1.73 17.68
C GLU A 347 -4.62 -1.95 18.51
N TRP A 348 -3.93 -3.07 18.29
CA TRP A 348 -2.68 -3.38 19.00
C TRP A 348 -1.57 -2.35 18.73
N PHE A 349 -1.44 -1.91 17.47
CA PHE A 349 -0.48 -0.88 17.07
C PHE A 349 -0.73 0.44 17.79
N VAL A 350 -2.00 0.84 17.93
CA VAL A 350 -2.39 2.06 18.65
C VAL A 350 -2.04 1.92 20.13
N GLN A 351 -2.42 0.80 20.76
CA GLN A 351 -2.15 0.54 22.18
C GLN A 351 -0.65 0.51 22.52
N HIS A 352 0.19 0.06 21.59
CA HIS A 352 1.65 -0.07 21.77
C HIS A 352 2.46 1.04 21.09
N GLU A 353 1.82 2.11 20.63
CA GLU A 353 2.44 3.25 19.96
C GLU A 353 3.35 2.90 18.75
N VAL A 354 2.98 1.87 17.99
CA VAL A 354 3.69 1.47 16.76
C VAL A 354 3.41 2.48 15.65
N ARG A 355 4.20 3.56 15.60
CA ARG A 355 3.94 4.74 14.73
C ARG A 355 4.75 4.76 13.42
N ASN A 356 5.74 3.88 13.31
CA ASN A 356 6.71 3.86 12.21
C ASN A 356 6.59 2.65 11.29
N PHE A 357 5.64 1.76 11.58
CA PHE A 357 5.35 0.57 10.79
C PHE A 357 3.94 0.69 10.19
N TYR A 358 3.82 0.46 8.88
CA TYR A 358 2.52 0.45 8.21
C TYR A 358 1.86 -0.92 8.40
N SER A 359 0.69 -0.94 9.05
CA SER A 359 -0.06 -2.16 9.38
C SER A 359 -0.75 -2.78 8.17
N VAL A 360 -0.99 -2.00 7.13
CA VAL A 360 -1.54 -2.44 5.85
C VAL A 360 -0.98 -1.60 4.70
N SER A 361 -0.68 -2.26 3.59
CA SER A 361 -0.40 -1.64 2.29
C SER A 361 -1.54 -1.94 1.34
N ILE A 362 -2.50 -1.02 1.28
CA ILE A 362 -3.71 -1.09 0.47
C ILE A 362 -3.31 -1.05 -1.01
N SER A 363 -3.55 -2.14 -1.74
CA SER A 363 -2.81 -2.41 -2.97
C SER A 363 -3.70 -2.63 -4.19
N GLY A 364 -3.40 -1.87 -5.23
CA GLY A 364 -3.95 -2.00 -6.58
C GLY A 364 -3.05 -2.77 -7.54
N TYR A 365 -1.77 -2.96 -7.21
CA TYR A 365 -0.82 -3.63 -8.09
C TYR A 365 -1.37 -4.96 -8.63
N HIS A 366 -1.79 -5.84 -7.73
CA HIS A 366 -2.30 -7.17 -8.09
C HIS A 366 -3.64 -7.13 -8.84
N ILE A 367 -4.47 -6.12 -8.57
CA ILE A 367 -5.73 -5.87 -9.30
C ILE A 367 -5.42 -5.51 -10.76
N ALA A 368 -4.41 -4.66 -11.00
CA ALA A 368 -3.95 -4.30 -12.34
C ALA A 368 -3.29 -5.46 -13.08
N GLU A 369 -2.38 -6.17 -12.40
CA GLU A 369 -1.69 -7.32 -13.00
C GLU A 369 -2.67 -8.45 -13.37
N ALA A 370 -3.81 -8.57 -12.67
CA ALA A 370 -4.86 -9.52 -13.01
C ALA A 370 -5.68 -9.15 -14.26
N GLY A 371 -5.73 -7.87 -14.64
CA GLY A 371 -6.76 -7.45 -15.59
C GLY A 371 -7.04 -5.97 -15.70
N ALA A 372 -7.04 -5.29 -14.55
CA ALA A 372 -7.66 -3.99 -14.44
C ALA A 372 -6.90 -2.92 -15.21
N ASN A 373 -7.66 -2.05 -15.87
CA ASN A 373 -7.12 -0.79 -16.40
C ASN A 373 -6.75 0.17 -15.23
N PRO A 374 -5.98 1.25 -15.47
CA PRO A 374 -5.54 2.17 -14.42
C PRO A 374 -6.68 2.81 -13.61
N ILE A 375 -7.85 3.09 -14.22
CA ILE A 375 -9.00 3.69 -13.52
C ILE A 375 -9.59 2.68 -12.53
N SER A 376 -9.87 1.46 -12.98
CA SER A 376 -10.41 0.39 -12.14
C SER A 376 -9.44 0.01 -11.01
N GLN A 377 -8.13 -0.06 -11.31
CA GLN A 377 -7.11 -0.23 -10.28
C GLN A 377 -7.23 0.86 -9.20
N LEU A 378 -7.17 2.13 -9.60
CA LEU A 378 -7.15 3.25 -8.67
C LEU A 378 -8.43 3.31 -7.83
N ALA A 379 -9.59 3.18 -8.48
CA ALA A 379 -10.89 3.22 -7.81
C ALA A 379 -11.06 2.09 -6.80
N PHE A 380 -10.76 0.84 -7.17
CA PHE A 380 -10.89 -0.30 -6.26
C PHE A 380 -9.92 -0.18 -5.08
N THR A 381 -8.71 0.31 -5.32
CA THR A 381 -7.72 0.49 -4.26
C THR A 381 -8.13 1.56 -3.25
N LEU A 382 -8.60 2.73 -3.72
CA LEU A 382 -9.08 3.77 -2.83
C LEU A 382 -10.35 3.33 -2.09
N ALA A 383 -11.27 2.64 -2.76
CA ALA A 383 -12.46 2.07 -2.13
C ALA A 383 -12.09 1.08 -1.02
N ASN A 384 -11.13 0.20 -1.26
CA ASN A 384 -10.61 -0.72 -0.24
C ASN A 384 -9.99 0.06 0.94
N GLY A 385 -9.22 1.11 0.66
CA GLY A 385 -8.65 1.97 1.70
C GLY A 385 -9.70 2.63 2.59
N PHE A 386 -10.73 3.22 1.99
CA PHE A 386 -11.86 3.79 2.75
C PHE A 386 -12.65 2.73 3.52
N THR A 387 -12.73 1.50 3.01
CA THR A 387 -13.35 0.36 3.73
C THR A 387 -12.58 0.02 5.00
N TYR A 388 -11.24 0.03 4.96
CA TYR A 388 -10.41 -0.12 6.16
C TYR A 388 -10.62 1.03 7.15
N VAL A 389 -10.68 2.27 6.67
CA VAL A 389 -10.97 3.44 7.52
C VAL A 389 -12.30 3.26 8.26
N GLU A 390 -13.37 2.93 7.55
CA GLU A 390 -14.69 2.73 8.16
C GLU A 390 -14.72 1.52 9.11
N SER A 391 -14.00 0.44 8.77
CA SER A 391 -13.92 -0.75 9.63
C SER A 391 -13.20 -0.45 10.95
N TYR A 392 -12.12 0.33 10.92
CA TYR A 392 -11.39 0.73 12.12
C TYR A 392 -12.16 1.76 12.96
N LEU A 393 -12.90 2.66 12.32
CA LEU A 393 -13.84 3.57 13.00
C LEU A 393 -14.97 2.80 13.68
N ALA A 394 -15.51 1.77 13.03
CA ALA A 394 -16.53 0.89 13.61
C ALA A 394 -16.02 0.13 14.85
N ARG A 395 -14.70 -0.15 14.90
CA ARG A 395 -14.00 -0.68 16.07
C ARG A 395 -13.70 0.35 17.16
N GLY A 396 -14.04 1.61 16.96
CA GLY A 396 -13.89 2.68 17.95
C GLY A 396 -12.52 3.35 17.97
N LEU A 397 -11.66 3.09 16.97
CA LEU A 397 -10.37 3.78 16.85
C LEU A 397 -10.57 5.19 16.27
N ALA A 398 -9.81 6.18 16.76
CA ALA A 398 -9.85 7.51 16.16
C ALA A 398 -9.08 7.50 14.83
N VAL A 399 -9.60 8.23 13.82
CA VAL A 399 -9.00 8.26 12.46
C VAL A 399 -7.51 8.62 12.48
N ASP A 400 -7.12 9.54 13.35
CA ASP A 400 -5.74 10.03 13.45
C ASP A 400 -4.75 9.06 14.11
N ASP A 401 -5.26 8.01 14.78
CA ASP A 401 -4.43 7.02 15.43
C ASP A 401 -3.95 5.94 14.45
N PHE A 402 -4.72 5.66 13.39
CA PHE A 402 -4.40 4.60 12.42
C PHE A 402 -4.17 5.10 11.00
N ALA A 403 -4.80 6.19 10.55
CA ALA A 403 -4.66 6.65 9.15
C ALA A 403 -3.21 6.93 8.75
N PRO A 404 -2.33 7.49 9.62
CA PRO A 404 -0.92 7.67 9.29
C PRO A 404 -0.13 6.36 9.07
N ASN A 405 -0.67 5.23 9.53
CA ASN A 405 -0.10 3.88 9.39
C ASN A 405 -0.69 3.12 8.19
N LEU A 406 -1.53 3.76 7.38
CA LEU A 406 -1.96 3.24 6.09
C LEU A 406 -0.94 3.60 5.01
N SER A 407 -0.51 2.60 4.26
CA SER A 407 0.31 2.76 3.05
C SER A 407 -0.48 2.29 1.84
N PHE A 408 -0.10 2.75 0.65
CA PHE A 408 -0.72 2.35 -0.61
C PHE A 408 0.30 1.72 -1.56
N PHE A 409 -0.17 0.89 -2.49
CA PHE A 409 0.69 0.22 -3.46
C PHE A 409 0.04 0.08 -4.84
N PHE A 410 0.60 0.75 -5.84
CA PHE A 410 0.07 0.76 -7.22
C PHE A 410 1.04 0.11 -8.24
N SER A 411 0.48 -0.36 -9.35
CA SER A 411 1.20 -0.68 -10.59
C SER A 411 1.32 0.56 -11.48
N ASN A 412 2.41 0.68 -12.22
CA ASN A 412 2.57 1.65 -13.31
C ASN A 412 2.74 0.92 -14.65
N GLY A 413 1.78 1.09 -15.55
CA GLY A 413 1.80 0.53 -16.90
C GLY A 413 2.10 1.57 -17.98
N MET A 414 1.67 1.27 -19.21
CA MET A 414 1.94 2.11 -20.40
C MET A 414 0.77 3.04 -20.77
N ASP A 415 -0.42 2.83 -20.19
CA ASP A 415 -1.59 3.66 -20.40
C ASP A 415 -1.40 5.10 -19.90
N PRO A 416 -2.02 6.10 -20.53
CA PRO A 416 -1.78 7.52 -20.22
C PRO A 416 -2.11 7.88 -18.76
N GLU A 417 -3.13 7.27 -18.17
CA GLU A 417 -3.62 7.56 -16.82
C GLU A 417 -2.56 7.27 -15.73
N TYR A 418 -1.59 6.39 -16.00
CA TYR A 418 -0.48 6.12 -15.08
C TYR A 418 0.42 7.34 -14.83
N ASN A 419 0.39 8.35 -15.70
CA ASN A 419 1.10 9.62 -15.47
C ASN A 419 0.48 10.46 -14.34
N VAL A 420 -0.78 10.19 -13.97
CA VAL A 420 -1.54 10.97 -12.99
C VAL A 420 -2.16 10.13 -11.87
N LEU A 421 -1.89 8.83 -11.83
CA LEU A 421 -2.50 7.91 -10.86
C LEU A 421 -2.19 8.33 -9.41
N GLY A 422 -0.93 8.64 -9.12
CA GLY A 422 -0.48 8.98 -7.77
C GLY A 422 -1.02 10.32 -7.27
N ARG A 423 -0.97 11.35 -8.11
CA ARG A 423 -1.53 12.68 -7.79
C ARG A 423 -3.04 12.66 -7.60
N VAL A 424 -3.80 11.90 -8.40
CA VAL A 424 -5.24 11.72 -8.19
C VAL A 424 -5.51 10.99 -6.88
N ALA A 425 -4.78 9.91 -6.59
CA ALA A 425 -4.90 9.19 -5.33
C ALA A 425 -4.70 10.12 -4.11
N ARG A 426 -3.64 10.95 -4.15
CA ARG A 426 -3.34 11.92 -3.08
C ARG A 426 -4.45 12.95 -2.91
N ARG A 427 -4.96 13.52 -4.00
CA ARG A 427 -6.00 14.57 -3.96
C ARG A 427 -7.31 14.04 -3.39
N ILE A 428 -7.82 12.92 -3.92
CA ILE A 428 -9.04 12.28 -3.41
C ILE A 428 -8.89 11.94 -1.92
N TRP A 429 -7.78 11.31 -1.53
CA TRP A 429 -7.56 10.92 -0.14
C TRP A 429 -7.46 12.13 0.80
N ALA A 430 -6.70 13.16 0.43
CA ALA A 430 -6.51 14.34 1.26
C ALA A 430 -7.84 15.07 1.50
N VAL A 431 -8.62 15.27 0.43
CA VAL A 431 -9.94 15.91 0.53
C VAL A 431 -10.89 15.05 1.36
N ALA A 432 -11.01 13.75 1.08
CA ALA A 432 -11.86 12.86 1.85
C ALA A 432 -11.50 12.82 3.34
N MET A 433 -10.21 12.67 3.67
CA MET A 433 -9.72 12.67 5.04
C MET A 433 -10.03 13.96 5.79
N ARG A 434 -9.96 15.10 5.11
CA ARG A 434 -10.24 16.40 5.72
C ARG A 434 -11.74 16.66 5.86
N GLU A 435 -12.49 16.52 4.78
CA GLU A 435 -13.89 16.94 4.70
C GLU A 435 -14.85 15.90 5.27
N CYS A 436 -14.63 14.60 5.00
CA CYS A 436 -15.50 13.54 5.49
C CYS A 436 -15.13 13.11 6.92
N TYR A 437 -13.84 12.97 7.20
CA TYR A 437 -13.35 12.35 8.44
C TYR A 437 -12.81 13.36 9.46
N GLY A 438 -12.65 14.63 9.12
CA GLY A 438 -12.09 15.66 10.02
C GLY A 438 -10.66 15.36 10.49
N ALA A 439 -9.92 14.55 9.72
CA ALA A 439 -8.62 14.05 10.10
C ALA A 439 -7.52 15.12 9.99
N ASN A 440 -6.46 14.98 10.78
CA ASN A 440 -5.35 15.93 10.78
C ASN A 440 -4.49 15.86 9.50
N GLU A 441 -3.56 16.82 9.36
CA GLU A 441 -2.69 16.93 8.19
C GLU A 441 -1.86 15.66 7.92
N ARG A 442 -1.45 14.92 8.97
CA ARG A 442 -0.65 13.69 8.80
C ARG A 442 -1.49 12.57 8.20
N SER A 443 -2.76 12.47 8.58
CA SER A 443 -3.73 11.49 8.07
C SER A 443 -4.14 11.77 6.62
N GLN A 444 -4.13 13.04 6.21
CA GLN A 444 -4.40 13.48 4.83
C GLN A 444 -3.29 13.11 3.83
N LYS A 445 -2.10 12.73 4.31
CA LYS A 445 -0.93 12.45 3.47
C LYS A 445 -0.90 10.98 3.01
N LEU A 446 -1.52 10.69 1.86
CA LEU A 446 -1.42 9.38 1.22
C LEU A 446 0.01 9.14 0.72
N LYS A 447 0.67 8.14 1.31
CA LYS A 447 2.00 7.67 0.87
C LYS A 447 1.83 6.37 0.11
N TYR A 448 2.54 6.23 -1.00
CA TYR A 448 2.45 5.02 -1.80
C TYR A 448 3.79 4.51 -2.33
N HIS A 449 3.85 3.20 -2.48
CA HIS A 449 4.82 2.48 -3.29
C HIS A 449 4.28 2.30 -4.71
N VAL A 450 5.16 2.32 -5.71
CA VAL A 450 4.84 1.95 -7.08
C VAL A 450 5.76 0.83 -7.52
N GLN A 451 5.20 -0.13 -8.25
CA GLN A 451 5.97 -1.11 -9.00
C GLN A 451 5.64 -0.98 -10.49
N THR A 452 6.66 -1.04 -11.34
CA THR A 452 6.47 -1.13 -12.80
C THR A 452 5.68 -2.39 -13.16
N SER A 453 4.79 -2.33 -14.17
CA SER A 453 3.87 -3.43 -14.46
C SER A 453 4.60 -4.66 -15.01
N GLY A 454 4.47 -5.81 -14.32
CA GLY A 454 5.00 -7.09 -14.79
C GLY A 454 4.32 -7.59 -16.06
N ARG A 455 3.00 -7.38 -16.19
CA ARG A 455 2.19 -7.76 -17.34
C ARG A 455 2.58 -7.03 -18.62
N SER A 456 3.14 -5.83 -18.49
CA SER A 456 3.66 -5.07 -19.62
C SER A 456 4.96 -5.65 -20.20
N LEU A 457 5.61 -6.57 -19.49
CA LEU A 457 6.86 -7.20 -19.88
C LEU A 457 6.61 -8.55 -20.55
N HIS A 458 7.41 -8.88 -21.55
CA HIS A 458 7.15 -10.01 -22.45
C HIS A 458 8.33 -10.97 -22.53
N ALA A 459 8.04 -12.24 -22.74
CA ALA A 459 9.06 -13.28 -22.91
C ALA A 459 9.73 -13.21 -24.30
N GLN A 460 9.03 -12.66 -25.29
CA GLN A 460 9.59 -12.31 -26.58
C GLN A 460 10.39 -11.01 -26.45
N GLU A 461 11.57 -10.95 -27.08
CA GLU A 461 12.38 -9.74 -27.14
C GLU A 461 12.59 -9.09 -25.76
N MET A 462 12.98 -9.91 -24.76
CA MET A 462 13.07 -9.48 -23.35
C MET A 462 13.92 -8.22 -23.16
N ALA A 463 14.91 -7.96 -24.03
CA ALA A 463 15.69 -6.72 -23.98
C ALA A 463 14.83 -5.44 -24.11
N PHE A 464 13.68 -5.50 -24.76
CA PHE A 464 12.75 -4.37 -24.88
C PHE A 464 12.04 -4.05 -23.55
N ASN A 465 12.05 -4.97 -22.58
CA ASN A 465 11.41 -4.76 -21.29
C ASN A 465 12.08 -3.63 -20.49
N ASP A 466 13.40 -3.48 -20.55
CA ASP A 466 14.10 -2.35 -19.89
C ASP A 466 13.61 -0.99 -20.37
N ILE A 467 13.22 -0.88 -21.65
CA ILE A 467 12.67 0.35 -22.23
C ILE A 467 11.32 0.67 -21.59
N ARG A 468 10.43 -0.33 -21.50
CA ARG A 468 9.11 -0.18 -20.86
C ARG A 468 9.24 0.18 -19.38
N THR A 469 10.08 -0.55 -18.66
CA THR A 469 10.37 -0.31 -17.24
C THR A 469 10.94 1.09 -17.02
N THR A 470 11.82 1.58 -17.91
CA THR A 470 12.37 2.95 -17.84
C THR A 470 11.30 4.02 -17.93
N LEU A 471 10.36 3.88 -18.88
CA LEU A 471 9.27 4.84 -19.05
C LEU A 471 8.31 4.83 -17.85
N GLN A 472 7.99 3.65 -17.34
CA GLN A 472 7.13 3.48 -16.17
C GLN A 472 7.76 4.06 -14.89
N ALA A 473 9.06 3.82 -14.69
CA ALA A 473 9.84 4.39 -13.60
C ALA A 473 9.91 5.92 -13.68
N LEU A 474 10.10 6.47 -14.89
CA LEU A 474 10.12 7.91 -15.11
C LEU A 474 8.78 8.56 -14.73
N CYS A 475 7.65 7.95 -15.11
CA CYS A 475 6.32 8.41 -14.72
C CYS A 475 6.17 8.43 -13.19
N ALA A 476 6.57 7.35 -12.50
CA ALA A 476 6.47 7.25 -11.06
C ALA A 476 7.32 8.29 -10.31
N ILE A 477 8.55 8.55 -10.79
CA ILE A 477 9.48 9.53 -10.19
C ILE A 477 9.02 10.97 -10.44
N ASN A 478 8.50 11.27 -11.63
CA ASN A 478 7.96 12.58 -11.98
C ASN A 478 6.70 12.91 -11.17
N ASP A 479 5.87 11.90 -10.85
CA ASP A 479 4.67 12.07 -10.01
C ASP A 479 4.94 11.89 -8.50
N ASN A 480 6.20 11.98 -8.09
CA ASN A 480 6.65 11.98 -6.69
C ASN A 480 6.19 10.76 -5.87
N ALA A 481 6.33 9.54 -6.41
CA ALA A 481 6.17 8.31 -5.65
C ALA A 481 7.11 8.26 -4.43
N ASN A 482 6.63 7.71 -3.30
CA ASN A 482 7.43 7.63 -2.06
C ASN A 482 8.39 6.44 -2.04
N SER A 483 8.12 5.43 -2.85
CA SER A 483 8.99 4.28 -3.04
C SER A 483 8.73 3.65 -4.41
N LEU A 484 9.77 3.11 -5.05
CA LEU A 484 9.70 2.53 -6.38
C LEU A 484 10.41 1.18 -6.46
N HIS A 485 9.73 0.21 -7.06
CA HIS A 485 10.32 -1.04 -7.55
C HIS A 485 10.37 -1.01 -9.09
N THR A 486 11.51 -1.40 -9.64
CA THR A 486 11.71 -1.58 -11.08
C THR A 486 11.85 -3.07 -11.36
N ASN A 487 11.00 -3.58 -12.25
CA ASN A 487 11.03 -4.98 -12.66
C ASN A 487 12.26 -5.24 -13.53
N ALA A 488 12.66 -6.50 -13.54
CA ALA A 488 13.81 -6.95 -14.30
C ALA A 488 13.43 -7.24 -15.76
N TYR A 489 14.39 -7.20 -16.68
CA TYR A 489 14.09 -7.43 -18.10
C TYR A 489 13.59 -8.86 -18.39
N ASP A 490 13.96 -9.82 -17.53
CA ASP A 490 13.63 -11.25 -17.57
C ASP A 490 12.38 -11.62 -16.74
N GLU A 491 11.60 -10.63 -16.30
CA GLU A 491 10.39 -10.76 -15.46
C GLU A 491 9.42 -11.85 -15.94
N ALA A 492 9.21 -11.94 -17.26
CA ALA A 492 8.27 -12.88 -17.85
C ALA A 492 8.72 -14.36 -17.77
N VAL A 493 9.97 -14.63 -17.38
CA VAL A 493 10.57 -15.98 -17.39
C VAL A 493 11.00 -16.46 -16.01
N THR A 494 11.67 -15.62 -15.22
CA THR A 494 12.26 -16.04 -13.94
C THR A 494 12.35 -14.91 -12.93
N THR A 495 12.51 -15.26 -11.64
CA THR A 495 12.94 -14.31 -10.61
C THR A 495 14.30 -13.69 -10.99
N PRO A 496 14.54 -12.39 -10.70
CA PRO A 496 15.72 -11.68 -11.20
C PRO A 496 17.06 -12.27 -10.75
N THR A 497 17.95 -12.54 -11.71
CA THR A 497 19.34 -12.90 -11.45
C THR A 497 20.13 -11.73 -10.82
N SER A 498 21.38 -12.01 -10.40
CA SER A 498 22.28 -10.95 -9.91
C SER A 498 22.60 -9.90 -10.98
N GLU A 499 22.66 -10.27 -12.26
CA GLU A 499 22.87 -9.34 -13.37
C GLU A 499 21.58 -8.55 -13.67
N SER A 500 20.46 -9.25 -13.77
CA SER A 500 19.20 -8.65 -14.18
C SER A 500 18.69 -7.61 -13.18
N VAL A 501 18.85 -7.85 -11.87
CA VAL A 501 18.49 -6.87 -10.85
C VAL A 501 19.35 -5.60 -10.92
N ARG A 502 20.61 -5.71 -11.36
CA ARG A 502 21.50 -4.54 -11.47
C ARG A 502 21.02 -3.62 -12.58
N ARG A 503 20.54 -4.18 -13.70
CA ARG A 503 19.89 -3.42 -14.78
C ARG A 503 18.64 -2.72 -14.27
N ALA A 504 17.78 -3.46 -13.57
CA ALA A 504 16.56 -2.90 -12.98
C ALA A 504 16.86 -1.76 -12.00
N LEU A 505 17.87 -1.90 -11.13
CA LEU A 505 18.27 -0.85 -10.19
C LEU A 505 18.90 0.35 -10.90
N ALA A 506 19.72 0.11 -11.94
CA ALA A 506 20.36 1.16 -12.72
C ALA A 506 19.34 2.10 -13.39
N ILE A 507 18.16 1.61 -13.77
CA ILE A 507 17.08 2.46 -14.30
C ILE A 507 16.74 3.58 -13.31
N GLN A 508 16.54 3.25 -12.03
CA GLN A 508 16.23 4.26 -11.00
C GLN A 508 17.39 5.22 -10.80
N MET A 509 18.62 4.71 -10.71
CA MET A 509 19.83 5.51 -10.51
C MET A 509 20.06 6.50 -11.66
N ILE A 510 19.89 6.06 -12.92
CA ILE A 510 20.02 6.93 -14.09
C ILE A 510 18.95 8.04 -14.04
N ILE A 511 17.70 7.72 -13.70
CA ILE A 511 16.65 8.73 -13.62
C ILE A 511 16.90 9.71 -12.46
N THR A 512 17.38 9.28 -11.30
CA THR A 512 17.56 10.17 -10.14
C THR A 512 18.87 10.96 -10.18
N GLN A 513 19.91 10.42 -10.83
CA GLN A 513 21.27 10.98 -10.79
C GLN A 513 21.72 11.59 -12.13
N GLU A 514 21.32 11.03 -13.28
CA GLU A 514 21.79 11.48 -14.60
C GLU A 514 20.73 12.29 -15.37
N TRP A 515 19.44 11.93 -15.26
CA TRP A 515 18.37 12.57 -16.01
C TRP A 515 18.14 14.01 -15.56
N GLY A 516 18.47 14.97 -16.44
CA GLY A 516 18.54 16.39 -16.09
C GLY A 516 17.23 16.99 -15.55
N LEU A 517 16.06 16.55 -16.03
CA LEU A 517 14.79 17.09 -15.55
C LEU A 517 14.45 16.66 -14.11
N SER A 518 15.04 15.56 -13.61
CA SER A 518 14.92 15.14 -12.20
C SER A 518 15.56 16.11 -11.21
N MET A 519 16.27 17.13 -11.69
CA MET A 519 16.70 18.25 -10.86
C MET A 519 15.52 19.09 -10.35
N CYS A 520 14.38 19.05 -11.04
CA CYS A 520 13.12 19.68 -10.66
C CYS A 520 12.17 18.61 -10.11
N GLU A 521 11.61 18.84 -8.93
CA GLU A 521 10.82 17.87 -8.18
C GLU A 521 9.32 17.99 -8.46
N ASN A 522 8.87 18.97 -9.24
CA ASN A 522 7.47 19.17 -9.60
C ASN A 522 7.25 19.41 -11.10
N SER A 523 8.02 18.70 -11.93
CA SER A 523 8.07 18.86 -13.39
C SER A 523 6.73 18.66 -14.12
N LEU A 524 5.78 17.96 -13.48
CA LEU A 524 4.44 17.74 -14.04
C LEU A 524 3.48 18.93 -13.88
N GLN A 525 3.69 19.80 -12.87
CA GLN A 525 2.77 20.90 -12.59
C GLN A 525 2.79 21.97 -13.69
N GLY A 526 1.62 22.42 -14.12
CA GLY A 526 1.45 23.40 -15.19
C GLY A 526 1.40 22.80 -16.61
N SER A 527 1.54 21.48 -16.75
CA SER A 527 1.33 20.80 -18.03
C SER A 527 -0.17 20.63 -18.29
N PHE A 528 -0.67 21.17 -19.40
CA PHE A 528 -2.09 21.14 -19.74
C PHE A 528 -2.67 19.72 -19.78
N ILE A 529 -1.95 18.77 -20.39
CA ILE A 529 -2.41 17.39 -20.48
C ILE A 529 -2.38 16.67 -19.13
N ILE A 530 -1.46 17.05 -18.23
CA ILE A 530 -1.43 16.47 -16.88
C ILE A 530 -2.60 16.98 -16.06
N GLU A 531 -2.88 18.28 -16.09
CA GLU A 531 -4.03 18.86 -15.39
C GLU A 531 -5.35 18.24 -15.91
N GLU A 532 -5.52 18.17 -17.24
CA GLU A 532 -6.72 17.58 -17.86
C GLU A 532 -6.85 16.08 -17.53
N LEU A 533 -5.78 15.29 -17.65
CA LEU A 533 -5.82 13.88 -17.27
C LEU A 533 -6.07 13.69 -15.78
N THR A 534 -5.55 14.55 -14.91
CA THR A 534 -5.79 14.48 -13.46
C THR A 534 -7.29 14.62 -13.18
N ASP A 535 -7.94 15.62 -13.77
CA ASP A 535 -9.38 15.85 -13.59
C ASP A 535 -10.23 14.73 -14.23
N LEU A 536 -9.86 14.25 -15.42
CA LEU A 536 -10.57 13.15 -16.09
C LEU A 536 -10.49 11.83 -15.31
N VAL A 537 -9.30 11.49 -14.81
CA VAL A 537 -9.08 10.25 -14.05
C VAL A 537 -9.74 10.35 -12.67
N GLU A 538 -9.67 11.50 -12.01
CA GLU A 538 -10.37 11.72 -10.74
C GLU A 538 -11.88 11.51 -10.89
N GLU A 539 -12.52 12.17 -11.86
CA GLU A 539 -13.96 12.02 -12.09
C GLU A 539 -14.33 10.56 -12.43
N ALA A 540 -13.53 9.89 -13.27
CA ALA A 540 -13.76 8.49 -13.61
C ALA A 540 -13.68 7.57 -12.37
N VAL A 541 -12.76 7.86 -11.45
CA VAL A 541 -12.67 7.16 -10.16
C VAL A 541 -13.90 7.41 -9.30
N LEU A 542 -14.35 8.67 -9.17
CA LEU A 542 -15.52 9.02 -8.37
C LEU A 542 -16.80 8.31 -8.89
N VAL A 543 -16.98 8.26 -10.21
CA VAL A 543 -18.07 7.50 -10.84
C VAL A 543 -18.00 6.01 -10.49
N GLU A 544 -16.80 5.43 -10.44
CA GLU A 544 -16.62 4.03 -10.06
C GLU A 544 -16.88 3.80 -8.57
N LEU A 545 -16.50 4.74 -7.69
CA LEU A 545 -16.85 4.70 -6.25
C LEU A 545 -18.37 4.68 -6.04
N ASP A 546 -19.13 5.48 -6.79
CA ASP A 546 -20.60 5.48 -6.75
C ASP A 546 -21.20 4.14 -7.23
N ARG A 547 -20.61 3.51 -8.25
CA ARG A 547 -21.04 2.17 -8.70
C ARG A 547 -20.84 1.13 -7.62
N ILE A 548 -19.70 1.16 -6.92
CA ILE A 548 -19.44 0.26 -5.79
C ILE A 548 -20.42 0.56 -4.65
N ASN A 549 -20.64 1.84 -4.34
CA ASN A 549 -21.59 2.27 -3.31
C ASN A 549 -23.00 1.73 -3.55
N SER A 550 -23.50 1.82 -4.79
CA SER A 550 -24.84 1.32 -5.17
C SER A 550 -25.03 -0.19 -4.98
N ARG A 551 -23.94 -0.94 -4.75
CA ARG A 551 -23.91 -2.38 -4.50
C ARG A 551 -23.69 -2.72 -3.02
N GLY A 552 -23.82 -1.75 -2.12
CA GLY A 552 -23.60 -1.97 -0.68
C GLY A 552 -22.13 -1.80 -0.26
N GLY A 553 -21.42 -0.89 -0.93
CA GLY A 553 -19.99 -0.65 -0.68
C GLY A 553 -19.11 -1.78 -1.18
N VAL A 554 -17.83 -1.81 -0.75
CA VAL A 554 -16.86 -2.79 -1.22
C VAL A 554 -17.28 -4.22 -0.90
N LEU A 555 -17.74 -4.47 0.32
CA LEU A 555 -18.13 -5.81 0.78
C LEU A 555 -19.36 -6.33 0.02
N GLY A 556 -20.42 -5.52 -0.14
CA GLY A 556 -21.58 -5.91 -0.93
C GLY A 556 -21.27 -6.10 -2.42
N ALA A 557 -20.37 -5.28 -2.98
CA ALA A 557 -19.87 -5.49 -4.34
C ALA A 557 -19.09 -6.81 -4.48
N MET A 558 -18.29 -7.19 -3.48
CA MET A 558 -17.57 -8.47 -3.42
C MET A 558 -18.51 -9.68 -3.30
N GLU A 559 -19.61 -9.57 -2.54
CA GLU A 559 -20.63 -10.63 -2.46
C GLU A 559 -21.24 -10.96 -3.84
N THR A 560 -21.40 -9.95 -4.70
CA THR A 560 -21.89 -10.13 -6.08
C THR A 560 -20.80 -10.43 -7.10
N GLY A 561 -19.52 -10.43 -6.68
CA GLY A 561 -18.37 -10.63 -7.56
C GLY A 561 -18.10 -9.48 -8.53
N TYR A 562 -18.58 -8.26 -8.24
CA TYR A 562 -18.51 -7.12 -9.16
C TYR A 562 -17.08 -6.77 -9.58
N GLN A 563 -16.19 -6.54 -8.61
CA GLN A 563 -14.80 -6.17 -8.88
C GLN A 563 -14.10 -7.26 -9.68
N ARG A 564 -14.22 -8.52 -9.26
CA ARG A 564 -13.61 -9.67 -9.95
C ARG A 564 -14.12 -9.79 -11.40
N GLY A 565 -15.43 -9.66 -11.61
CA GLY A 565 -16.03 -9.68 -12.95
C GLY A 565 -15.51 -8.53 -13.83
N ARG A 566 -15.44 -7.32 -13.27
CA ARG A 566 -14.92 -6.14 -13.99
C ARG A 566 -13.46 -6.31 -14.39
N ILE A 567 -12.62 -6.82 -13.50
CA ILE A 567 -11.20 -7.13 -13.76
C ILE A 567 -11.08 -8.14 -14.89
N GLN A 568 -11.90 -9.20 -14.87
CA GLN A 568 -11.90 -10.23 -15.92
C GLN A 568 -12.33 -9.67 -17.28
N ASP A 569 -13.39 -8.86 -17.33
CA ASP A 569 -13.86 -8.22 -18.57
C ASP A 569 -12.78 -7.34 -19.20
N GLU A 570 -12.09 -6.53 -18.37
CA GLU A 570 -11.00 -5.66 -18.81
C GLU A 570 -9.76 -6.47 -19.26
N SER A 571 -9.44 -7.54 -18.53
CA SER A 571 -8.38 -8.47 -18.91
C SER A 571 -8.65 -9.11 -20.27
N MET A 572 -9.87 -9.57 -20.50
CA MET A 572 -10.28 -10.15 -21.77
C MET A 572 -10.21 -9.12 -22.90
N LEU A 573 -10.65 -7.87 -22.67
CA LEU A 573 -10.54 -6.81 -23.66
C LEU A 573 -9.07 -6.57 -24.06
N TYR A 574 -8.16 -6.48 -23.08
CA TYR A 574 -6.74 -6.32 -23.34
C TYR A 574 -6.17 -7.49 -24.15
N GLU A 575 -6.41 -8.75 -23.74
CA GLU A 575 -5.86 -9.92 -24.45
C GLU A 575 -6.42 -10.05 -25.87
N HIS A 576 -7.70 -9.72 -26.09
CA HIS A 576 -8.27 -9.68 -27.45
C HIS A 576 -7.52 -8.67 -28.34
N ARG A 577 -7.34 -7.43 -27.87
CA ARG A 577 -6.64 -6.37 -28.62
C ARG A 577 -5.16 -6.67 -28.85
N LYS A 578 -4.54 -7.36 -27.90
CA LYS A 578 -3.16 -7.84 -28.02
C LYS A 578 -3.05 -8.93 -29.09
N HIS A 579 -3.98 -9.88 -29.14
CA HIS A 579 -3.95 -10.98 -30.09
C HIS A 579 -4.39 -10.57 -31.50
N ASP A 580 -5.37 -9.69 -31.65
CA ASP A 580 -5.83 -9.21 -32.95
C ASP A 580 -4.93 -8.11 -33.56
N GLY A 581 -4.02 -7.54 -32.75
CA GLY A 581 -3.05 -6.52 -33.16
C GLY A 581 -3.57 -5.09 -33.13
N SER A 582 -4.81 -4.85 -32.68
CA SER A 582 -5.36 -3.50 -32.55
C SER A 582 -4.67 -2.71 -31.44
N LEU A 583 -4.09 -3.39 -30.44
CA LEU A 583 -3.15 -2.83 -29.47
C LEU A 583 -1.72 -3.22 -29.89
N PRO A 584 -0.92 -2.30 -30.44
CA PRO A 584 0.41 -2.63 -30.92
C PRO A 584 1.37 -2.91 -29.75
N LEU A 585 1.99 -4.09 -29.76
CA LEU A 585 3.03 -4.51 -28.82
C LEU A 585 4.29 -4.91 -29.58
N ILE A 586 5.30 -4.04 -29.50
CA ILE A 586 6.60 -4.18 -30.18
C ILE A 586 7.30 -5.46 -29.72
N GLY A 587 7.69 -6.31 -30.68
CA GLY A 587 8.30 -7.62 -30.44
C GLY A 587 7.31 -8.75 -30.12
N VAL A 588 6.00 -8.46 -30.07
CA VAL A 588 4.96 -9.46 -29.76
C VAL A 588 3.98 -9.66 -30.91
N ASN A 589 3.30 -8.61 -31.35
CA ASN A 589 2.33 -8.68 -32.46
C ASN A 589 2.70 -7.77 -33.65
N THR A 590 3.68 -6.88 -33.47
CA THR A 590 4.23 -6.02 -34.52
C THR A 590 5.72 -5.79 -34.26
N PHE A 591 6.49 -5.43 -35.30
CA PHE A 591 7.95 -5.33 -35.24
C PHE A 591 8.60 -6.61 -34.66
N LEU A 592 8.33 -7.74 -35.31
CA LEU A 592 8.85 -9.05 -34.91
C LEU A 592 10.27 -9.26 -35.43
N ASP A 593 11.05 -10.08 -34.72
CA ASP A 593 12.39 -10.50 -35.17
C ASP A 593 12.30 -11.22 -36.53
N PRO A 594 12.99 -10.75 -37.59
CA PRO A 594 13.06 -11.45 -38.88
C PRO A 594 13.87 -12.75 -38.82
N HIS A 595 14.67 -12.95 -37.77
CA HIS A 595 15.53 -14.11 -37.55
C HIS A 595 15.30 -14.72 -36.17
N PRO A 596 14.07 -15.19 -35.88
CA PRO A 596 13.72 -15.64 -34.54
C PRO A 596 14.69 -16.72 -34.06
N GLU A 597 15.56 -16.37 -33.11
CA GLU A 597 16.35 -17.37 -32.43
C GLU A 597 15.39 -18.31 -31.70
N PRO A 598 15.64 -19.64 -31.68
CA PRO A 598 14.89 -20.53 -30.81
C PRO A 598 14.99 -19.97 -29.39
N THR A 599 13.84 -19.74 -28.76
CA THR A 599 13.64 -18.99 -27.51
C THR A 599 14.88 -19.04 -26.65
N GLN A 600 15.58 -17.90 -26.46
CA GLN A 600 16.78 -17.86 -25.63
C GLN A 600 16.46 -18.56 -24.32
N VAL A 601 17.02 -19.77 -24.15
CA VAL A 601 16.88 -20.51 -22.91
C VAL A 601 17.65 -19.66 -21.92
N VAL A 602 16.94 -18.97 -21.03
CA VAL A 602 17.56 -18.27 -19.91
C VAL A 602 18.45 -19.29 -19.22
N GLN A 603 19.77 -19.12 -19.35
CA GLN A 603 20.73 -20.16 -18.94
C GLN A 603 20.71 -20.36 -17.42
N GLU A 604 20.29 -19.34 -16.67
CA GLU A 604 20.23 -19.36 -15.21
C GLU A 604 18.81 -19.07 -14.73
N LEU A 605 18.05 -20.14 -14.45
CA LEU A 605 16.76 -20.04 -13.77
C LEU A 605 16.99 -20.02 -12.26
N GLN A 606 16.43 -19.02 -11.59
CA GLN A 606 16.48 -18.90 -10.14
C GLN A 606 15.42 -19.85 -9.53
N ARG A 607 15.88 -20.97 -8.96
CA ARG A 607 15.06 -21.97 -8.25
C ARG A 607 15.77 -22.42 -6.97
N SER A 608 14.98 -22.94 -6.03
CA SER A 608 15.49 -23.59 -4.82
C SER A 608 16.16 -24.93 -5.13
N GLU A 609 17.24 -25.21 -4.41
CA GLU A 609 17.93 -26.49 -4.45
C GLU A 609 17.26 -27.54 -3.55
N ASP A 610 17.44 -28.83 -3.87
CA ASP A 610 16.92 -29.93 -3.05
C ASP A 610 17.50 -29.94 -1.63
N SER A 611 18.76 -29.51 -1.50
CA SER A 611 19.47 -29.28 -0.24
C SER A 611 18.75 -28.25 0.64
N GLU A 612 18.38 -27.10 0.07
CA GLU A 612 17.66 -26.02 0.77
C GLU A 612 16.29 -26.49 1.26
N LYS A 613 15.57 -27.27 0.44
CA LYS A 613 14.26 -27.83 0.83
C LYS A 613 14.35 -28.78 2.01
N ARG A 614 15.35 -29.68 1.99
CA ARG A 614 15.59 -30.63 3.08
C ARG A 614 16.04 -29.91 4.35
N ASP A 615 16.87 -28.87 4.21
CA ASP A 615 17.28 -28.03 5.35
C ASP A 615 16.08 -27.35 6.01
N GLN A 616 15.19 -26.72 5.23
CA GLN A 616 13.97 -26.11 5.76
C GLN A 616 13.07 -27.10 6.53
N ILE A 617 12.89 -28.32 5.99
CA ILE A 617 12.13 -29.37 6.69
C ILE A 617 12.84 -29.80 7.98
N ALA A 618 14.17 -29.97 7.95
CA ALA A 618 14.95 -30.35 9.12
C ALA A 618 14.89 -29.28 10.23
N ARG A 619 15.01 -28.00 9.87
CA ARG A 619 14.88 -26.85 10.77
C ARG A 619 13.50 -26.80 11.41
N LEU A 620 12.43 -26.98 10.62
CA LEU A 620 11.07 -27.06 11.13
C LEU A 620 10.90 -28.19 12.15
N GLN A 621 11.38 -29.40 11.84
CA GLN A 621 11.29 -30.53 12.77
C GLN A 621 12.09 -30.28 14.04
N GLN A 622 13.25 -29.62 13.93
CA GLN A 622 14.04 -29.24 15.09
C GLN A 622 13.29 -28.23 15.97
N PHE A 623 12.73 -27.17 15.39
CA PHE A 623 11.92 -26.17 16.10
C PHE A 623 10.75 -26.83 16.86
N LYS A 624 10.01 -27.71 16.18
CA LYS A 624 8.89 -28.48 16.78
C LYS A 624 9.32 -29.39 17.93
N ARG A 625 10.55 -29.93 17.88
CA ARG A 625 11.11 -30.73 18.99
C ARG A 625 11.51 -29.85 20.17
N THR A 626 12.14 -28.71 19.90
CA THR A 626 12.55 -27.74 20.93
C THR A 626 11.34 -27.23 21.73
N HIS A 627 10.22 -26.93 21.05
CA HIS A 627 9.03 -26.35 21.69
C HIS A 627 7.90 -27.36 21.94
N ALA A 628 8.21 -28.66 21.99
CA ALA A 628 7.20 -29.71 22.10
C ALA A 628 6.33 -29.61 23.38
N ALA A 629 6.88 -29.07 24.46
CA ALA A 629 6.18 -28.91 25.75
C ALA A 629 5.18 -27.74 25.74
N ASP A 630 5.57 -26.60 25.16
CA ASP A 630 4.80 -25.35 25.25
C ASP A 630 3.77 -25.20 24.11
N ARG A 631 4.06 -25.79 22.94
CA ARG A 631 3.22 -25.66 21.74
C ARG A 631 1.74 -26.01 21.97
N PRO A 632 1.35 -27.13 22.62
CA PRO A 632 -0.07 -27.45 22.80
C PRO A 632 -0.83 -26.38 23.59
N ALA A 633 -0.21 -25.79 24.61
CA ALA A 633 -0.81 -24.74 25.42
C ALA A 633 -0.97 -23.44 24.63
N ALA A 634 0.06 -23.05 23.86
CA ALA A 634 0.02 -21.84 23.03
C ALA A 634 -1.07 -21.91 21.94
N LEU A 635 -1.20 -23.05 21.24
CA LEU A 635 -2.25 -23.24 20.24
C LEU A 635 -3.65 -23.26 20.85
N GLU A 636 -3.82 -23.88 22.03
CA GLU A 636 -5.10 -23.89 22.73
C GLU A 636 -5.50 -22.48 23.20
N GLU A 637 -4.54 -21.68 23.67
CA GLU A 637 -4.81 -20.28 24.05
C GLU A 637 -5.20 -19.44 22.83
N LEU A 638 -4.51 -19.59 21.69
CA LEU A 638 -4.91 -18.93 20.45
C LEU A 638 -6.34 -19.30 20.03
N ARG A 639 -6.68 -20.59 20.13
CA ARG A 639 -8.03 -21.09 19.84
C ARG A 639 -9.06 -20.52 20.82
N ALA A 640 -8.73 -20.47 22.10
CA ALA A 640 -9.62 -19.97 23.14
C ALA A 640 -9.85 -18.46 23.02
N ALA A 641 -8.80 -17.67 22.75
CA ALA A 641 -8.88 -16.23 22.50
C ALA A 641 -9.83 -15.91 21.33
N ALA A 642 -9.73 -16.67 20.24
CA ALA A 642 -10.62 -16.51 19.08
C ALA A 642 -12.09 -16.75 19.43
N LEU A 643 -12.36 -17.72 20.31
CA LEU A 643 -13.73 -18.03 20.76
C LEU A 643 -14.26 -17.02 21.78
N ARG A 644 -13.37 -16.35 22.53
CA ARG A 644 -13.72 -15.28 23.48
C ARG A 644 -13.93 -13.93 22.77
N GLY A 645 -13.39 -13.78 21.56
CA GLY A 645 -13.39 -12.49 20.84
C GLY A 645 -12.30 -11.54 21.35
N ASP A 646 -11.22 -12.09 21.93
CA ASP A 646 -10.06 -11.30 22.36
C ASP A 646 -9.22 -10.91 21.14
N ASN A 647 -8.35 -9.90 21.31
CA ASN A 647 -7.40 -9.49 20.28
C ASN A 647 -6.41 -10.62 19.97
N LEU A 648 -6.49 -11.18 18.77
CA LEU A 648 -5.69 -12.34 18.38
C LEU A 648 -4.23 -11.99 18.10
N PHE A 649 -3.95 -10.75 17.71
CA PHE A 649 -2.59 -10.34 17.42
C PHE A 649 -1.71 -10.28 18.69
N GLU A 650 -2.28 -9.87 19.83
CA GLU A 650 -1.63 -9.96 21.14
C GLU A 650 -1.18 -11.41 21.42
N VAL A 651 -2.08 -12.38 21.25
CA VAL A 651 -1.78 -13.80 21.51
C VAL A 651 -0.78 -14.36 20.48
N LEU A 652 -0.83 -13.88 19.24
CA LEU A 652 0.13 -14.26 18.20
C LEU A 652 1.56 -13.83 18.53
N MET A 653 1.75 -12.70 19.22
CA MET A 653 3.09 -12.25 19.64
C MET A 653 3.82 -13.28 20.51
N ASP A 654 3.09 -14.06 21.30
CA ASP A 654 3.66 -15.16 22.09
C ASP A 654 3.61 -16.49 21.34
N THR A 655 2.53 -16.76 20.61
CA THR A 655 2.32 -18.05 19.93
C THR A 655 3.43 -18.37 18.92
N VAL A 656 3.90 -17.39 18.16
CA VAL A 656 4.96 -17.57 17.15
C VAL A 656 6.32 -17.94 17.74
N ARG A 657 6.52 -17.75 19.05
CA ARG A 657 7.75 -18.19 19.74
C ARG A 657 7.82 -19.71 19.91
N HIS A 658 6.70 -20.41 19.80
CA HIS A 658 6.59 -21.83 20.11
C HIS A 658 5.97 -22.68 18.99
N CYS A 659 5.23 -22.04 18.09
CA CYS A 659 4.45 -22.71 17.06
C CYS A 659 4.91 -22.31 15.66
N SER A 660 4.89 -23.25 14.72
CA SER A 660 5.16 -22.94 13.31
C SER A 660 3.97 -22.25 12.63
N LEU A 661 4.23 -21.66 11.47
CA LEU A 661 3.24 -20.98 10.64
C LEU A 661 2.05 -21.89 10.30
N GLY A 662 2.33 -23.15 9.93
CA GLY A 662 1.30 -24.15 9.62
C GLY A 662 0.44 -24.51 10.83
N GLU A 663 1.04 -24.67 12.00
CA GLU A 663 0.32 -25.00 13.23
C GLU A 663 -0.63 -23.87 13.67
N ILE A 664 -0.17 -22.63 13.54
CA ILE A 664 -0.99 -21.43 13.80
C ILE A 664 -2.15 -21.36 12.80
N THR A 665 -1.85 -21.51 11.51
CA THR A 665 -2.86 -21.43 10.44
C THR A 665 -3.92 -22.52 10.58
N ASP A 666 -3.54 -23.77 10.83
CA ASP A 666 -4.46 -24.89 11.03
C ASP A 666 -5.32 -24.72 12.29
N THR A 667 -4.81 -24.06 13.32
CA THR A 667 -5.57 -23.71 14.53
C THR A 667 -6.60 -22.64 14.22
N LEU A 668 -6.21 -21.57 13.52
CA LEU A 668 -7.11 -20.51 13.10
C LEU A 668 -8.18 -21.00 12.10
N PHE A 669 -7.89 -22.00 11.26
CA PHE A 669 -8.91 -22.63 10.41
C PHE A 669 -10.05 -23.28 11.19
N GLN A 670 -9.80 -23.74 12.42
CA GLN A 670 -10.83 -24.39 13.25
C GLN A 670 -11.82 -23.38 13.85
N VAL A 671 -11.43 -22.11 13.97
CA VAL A 671 -12.21 -21.07 14.65
C VAL A 671 -12.65 -19.93 13.71
N GLY A 672 -11.79 -19.48 12.80
CA GLY A 672 -12.06 -18.41 11.84
C GLY A 672 -12.56 -18.88 10.47
N GLY A 673 -12.56 -20.20 10.25
CA GLY A 673 -12.97 -20.83 9.00
C GLY A 673 -11.95 -20.67 7.87
N LYS A 674 -12.14 -21.47 6.83
CA LYS A 674 -11.35 -21.39 5.58
C LYS A 674 -12.04 -20.46 4.59
N TYR A 675 -11.24 -19.76 3.79
CA TYR A 675 -11.73 -18.96 2.67
C TYR A 675 -12.61 -19.83 1.75
N ARG A 676 -13.80 -19.32 1.41
CA ARG A 676 -14.67 -19.92 0.40
C ARG A 676 -14.48 -19.12 -0.87
N ARG A 677 -14.01 -19.78 -1.93
CA ARG A 677 -13.96 -19.17 -3.26
C ARG A 677 -15.39 -18.80 -3.67
N ASN A 678 -15.65 -17.50 -3.80
CA ASN A 678 -16.87 -16.99 -4.39
C ASN A 678 -16.68 -16.98 -5.91
N VAL A 679 -17.55 -17.71 -6.61
CA VAL A 679 -17.47 -18.12 -8.03
C VAL A 679 -16.44 -19.20 -8.34
#